data_AF-A0A936N7W7-F1
#
_entry.id   AF-A0A936N7W7-F1
#
_cell.length_a   1.000
_cell.length_b   1.000
_cell.length_c   1.000
_cell.angle_alpha   90.00
_cell.angle_beta   90.00
_cell.angle_gamma   90.00
#
_symmetry.space_group_name_H-M   'P 1'
#
loop_
_entity.id
_entity.type
_entity.pdbx_description
1 polymer ?
#
loop_
_entity_poly.entity_id
_entity_poly.type
_entity_poly.pdbx_seq_one_letter_code
_entity_poly.pdbx_strand_id
1 'polypeptide(L)'
;MVKLKLRHPSIIVQLGLFFSFCLLTLIGIGQNDLENHKKYWYYKSRLNNDFILVGNTPTNQNNNAGHGESMPFNERIPSSIAPWDSLVPDLKSGDEAARLGIYLSVLSTEYRLLKNNNANNKQIDAINRVKHEIFCALNAINRIDYYAEEQLWPNATPNLNGFFIRGDHPKDFVINNYEHFNYRNKGTHINVQGIYSPNLLYNGVPVDINLPPQLDSGFTQTSPIGITKSGGTYPDEVSEESQDQAYYLLMGLALTAKLVDQPETDGNNVFGYGSQETSLSVEAGKIADRIIKHIKSDPLWKIKNPNTGNDVSIGENAIAYAYPLDNLGCFINYQTDMPNWYIPYVSIPGAYPLNNCTDYRNLYSSSPYAFASWQVLSEQGGSPPVDAQGFFQILAGLSNSVYKDITVIDLNVQQQIAEINQLIINATQNAQQQIQNILGNLPNIVPNWLQALTQLAINAINTALNVFVLANQALINTLITYLNVNIKINNTDQALLYNSLYNPVTYFNKCLYPPIIINNEEVNTPITHYGSELYFGTYLRDILHGYNFSLPNNFQFLNNPPALAHNTIKSTVEGILNTAPCEGNYNKYPSSYPSAAFWGASNFLDRPDRLWNKTTCPEFLGEYSGTDYMLLHNLYYLTEGTDFPIEDYIDRKAVTNYPNGNSFIVPNKKTFGSFEKIHAYNTIASNGAAEYRSGKEIALLPSGSGGFSASNGSDFNAIIRFYPCSGYSENMNKGSLPSDDFSSNSNENVQTSYVKGDTINRNFTSFKEKFNPQLDSINFIYNNIMEKINTYKNIEIYPNPNSGKFWIDIHQNTDEHFDITISDVIGNIVYSEKYLTGVLELPVDLTLLSKGIYLVNIRYSSGLTDARRVSVN
;
A
#
# COMPACT_ATOMS: atom_id res chain seq x y z
N MET A 1 12.07 -2.27 -56.46
CA MET A 1 13.31 -1.92 -55.72
C MET A 1 13.81 -0.57 -56.19
N VAL A 2 13.48 0.52 -55.48
CA VAL A 2 13.98 1.87 -55.76
C VAL A 2 15.18 2.13 -54.83
N LYS A 3 16.39 2.25 -55.40
CA LYS A 3 17.62 2.61 -54.67
C LYS A 3 17.69 4.12 -54.51
N LEU A 4 17.27 4.65 -53.35
CA LEU A 4 17.54 6.03 -52.96
C LEU A 4 19.04 6.19 -52.66
N LYS A 5 19.76 6.91 -53.53
CA LYS A 5 21.15 7.34 -53.30
C LYS A 5 21.14 8.63 -52.48
N LEU A 6 21.21 8.52 -51.16
CA LEU A 6 21.51 9.65 -50.28
C LEU A 6 23.00 10.02 -50.47
N ARG A 7 23.29 11.11 -51.20
CA ARG A 7 24.66 11.53 -51.58
C ARG A 7 25.22 12.71 -50.78
N HIS A 8 24.48 13.28 -49.83
CA HIS A 8 24.95 14.43 -49.06
C HIS A 8 25.35 14.04 -47.62
N PRO A 9 26.63 14.19 -47.23
CA PRO A 9 27.09 13.83 -45.88
C PRO A 9 26.43 14.65 -44.76
N SER A 10 25.90 15.84 -45.07
CA SER A 10 25.12 16.66 -44.14
C SER A 10 23.79 16.02 -43.72
N ILE A 11 23.14 15.26 -44.59
CA ILE A 11 21.85 14.60 -44.28
C ILE A 11 22.06 13.41 -43.34
N ILE A 12 23.18 12.69 -43.48
CA ILE A 12 23.54 11.59 -42.57
C ILE A 12 23.84 12.12 -41.16
N VAL A 13 24.53 13.26 -41.05
CA VAL A 13 24.80 13.90 -39.76
C VAL A 13 23.52 14.45 -39.12
N GLN A 14 22.62 15.06 -39.90
CA GLN A 14 21.33 15.53 -39.38
C GLN A 14 20.40 14.40 -38.95
N LEU A 15 20.34 13.30 -39.70
CA LEU A 15 19.59 12.09 -39.29
C LEU A 15 20.23 11.44 -38.06
N GLY A 16 21.56 11.43 -37.96
CA GLY A 16 22.28 10.95 -36.78
C GLY A 16 21.98 11.79 -35.54
N LEU A 17 22.01 13.12 -35.64
CA LEU A 17 21.65 14.04 -34.56
C LEU A 17 20.17 13.95 -34.19
N PHE A 18 19.27 13.80 -35.17
CA PHE A 18 17.85 13.59 -34.92
C PHE A 18 17.59 12.25 -34.23
N PHE A 19 18.23 11.16 -34.67
CA PHE A 19 18.14 9.87 -33.99
C PHE A 19 18.75 9.92 -32.59
N SER A 20 19.87 10.62 -32.38
CA SER A 20 20.47 10.80 -31.05
C SER A 20 19.59 11.64 -30.15
N PHE A 21 18.96 12.70 -30.67
CA PHE A 21 18.00 13.52 -29.93
C PHE A 21 16.73 12.74 -29.59
N CYS A 22 16.18 11.95 -30.52
CA CYS A 22 15.06 11.03 -30.26
C CYS A 22 15.45 9.92 -29.27
N LEU A 23 16.69 9.39 -29.31
CA LEU A 23 17.16 8.42 -28.32
C LEU A 23 17.32 9.08 -26.94
N LEU A 24 17.84 10.31 -26.88
CA LEU A 24 18.00 11.07 -25.64
C LEU A 24 16.67 11.52 -25.03
N THR A 25 15.64 11.82 -25.84
CA THR A 25 14.29 12.12 -25.34
C THR A 25 13.51 10.86 -24.96
N LEU A 26 13.85 9.69 -25.53
CA LEU A 26 13.31 8.38 -25.10
C LEU A 26 13.99 7.83 -23.83
N ILE A 27 15.21 8.28 -23.51
CA ILE A 27 15.84 8.09 -22.19
C ILE A 27 15.45 9.25 -21.26
N GLY A 28 14.23 9.80 -21.42
CA GLY A 28 13.63 10.54 -20.32
C GLY A 28 13.69 9.62 -19.11
N ILE A 29 14.53 9.98 -18.14
CA ILE A 29 14.74 9.20 -16.92
C ILE A 29 13.42 9.29 -16.17
N GLY A 30 12.48 8.42 -16.54
CA GLY A 30 11.31 8.14 -15.73
C GLY A 30 11.83 7.74 -14.37
N GLN A 31 11.12 8.18 -13.34
CA GLN A 31 11.49 7.81 -11.98
C GLN A 31 11.59 6.29 -11.90
N ASN A 32 12.65 5.80 -11.27
CA ASN A 32 12.83 4.37 -11.10
C ASN A 32 12.08 3.88 -9.84
N ASP A 33 11.95 2.57 -9.69
CA ASP A 33 11.25 1.98 -8.55
C ASP A 33 11.82 2.42 -7.20
N LEU A 34 13.14 2.62 -7.12
CA LEU A 34 13.80 3.11 -5.93
C LEU A 34 13.39 4.55 -5.57
N GLU A 35 13.15 5.41 -6.56
CA GLU A 35 12.65 6.77 -6.35
C GLU A 35 11.19 6.79 -5.88
N ASN A 36 10.33 5.95 -6.47
CA ASN A 36 8.96 5.75 -5.97
C ASN A 36 8.94 5.22 -4.54
N HIS A 37 9.82 4.27 -4.22
CA HIS A 37 9.92 3.73 -2.86
C HIS A 37 10.41 4.75 -1.84
N LYS A 38 11.36 5.62 -2.20
CA LYS A 38 11.76 6.74 -1.32
C LYS A 38 10.63 7.74 -1.14
N LYS A 39 9.89 8.03 -2.21
CA LYS A 39 8.71 8.90 -2.17
C LYS A 39 7.64 8.32 -1.25
N TYR A 40 7.41 7.00 -1.30
CA TYR A 40 6.52 6.30 -0.38
C TYR A 40 6.86 6.60 1.08
N TRP A 41 8.12 6.41 1.49
CA TRP A 41 8.51 6.66 2.87
C TRP A 41 8.51 8.12 3.27
N TYR A 42 8.76 9.04 2.32
CA TYR A 42 8.55 10.46 2.57
C TYR A 42 7.07 10.77 2.83
N TYR A 43 6.15 10.21 2.02
CA TYR A 43 4.70 10.35 2.22
C TYR A 43 4.28 9.75 3.55
N LYS A 44 4.83 8.59 3.92
CA LYS A 44 4.58 7.92 5.19
C LYS A 44 5.05 8.75 6.38
N SER A 45 6.26 9.30 6.32
CA SER A 45 6.76 10.20 7.36
C SER A 45 5.90 11.46 7.45
N ARG A 46 5.52 12.06 6.32
CA ARG A 46 4.63 13.22 6.30
C ARG A 46 3.25 12.92 6.90
N LEU A 47 2.65 11.78 6.57
CA LEU A 47 1.41 11.33 7.20
C LEU A 47 1.59 11.28 8.73
N ASN A 48 2.59 10.53 9.20
CA ASN A 48 2.85 10.31 10.63
C ASN A 48 3.20 11.59 11.40
N ASN A 49 3.60 12.68 10.73
CA ASN A 49 4.02 13.92 11.38
C ASN A 49 3.06 15.10 11.19
N ASP A 50 2.35 15.15 10.07
CA ASP A 50 1.55 16.31 9.70
C ASP A 50 0.05 15.99 9.65
N PHE A 51 -0.36 14.71 9.58
CA PHE A 51 -1.76 14.31 9.31
C PHE A 51 -2.33 13.30 10.29
N ILE A 52 -1.53 12.61 11.08
CA ILE A 52 -2.02 11.66 12.07
C ILE A 52 -1.12 11.66 13.30
N LEU A 53 -1.71 11.55 14.49
CA LEU A 53 -0.98 11.17 15.69
C LEU A 53 -1.26 9.69 15.95
N VAL A 54 -0.30 8.83 15.63
CA VAL A 54 -0.43 7.39 15.91
C VAL A 54 -0.36 7.19 17.42
N GLY A 55 -1.42 6.60 17.97
CA GLY A 55 -1.52 6.30 19.39
C GLY A 55 -2.72 5.43 19.74
N ASN A 56 -2.70 4.92 20.96
CA ASN A 56 -3.74 4.09 21.56
C ASN A 56 -4.02 4.48 23.02
N THR A 57 -3.74 5.74 23.40
CA THR A 57 -3.89 6.22 24.77
C THR A 57 -5.27 5.79 25.30
N PRO A 58 -5.33 5.02 26.40
CA PRO A 58 -6.60 4.57 26.93
C PRO A 58 -7.51 5.74 27.27
N THR A 59 -8.72 5.73 26.74
CA THR A 59 -9.75 6.67 27.13
C THR A 59 -10.18 6.34 28.56
N ASN A 60 -9.86 7.22 29.51
CA ASN A 60 -10.59 7.22 30.77
C ASN A 60 -11.87 8.04 30.58
N GLN A 61 -12.96 7.65 31.25
CA GLN A 61 -14.29 8.25 31.09
C GLN A 61 -14.35 9.77 31.34
N ASN A 62 -13.28 10.38 31.84
CA ASN A 62 -13.29 11.77 32.30
C ASN A 62 -12.43 12.73 31.48
N ASN A 63 -11.49 12.29 30.62
CA ASN A 63 -10.47 13.20 30.07
C ASN A 63 -10.30 13.22 28.53
N ASN A 64 -11.18 12.64 27.70
CA ASN A 64 -11.01 12.57 26.23
C ASN A 64 -9.60 12.08 25.80
N ALA A 65 -8.87 11.41 26.69
CA ALA A 65 -7.48 11.03 26.47
C ALA A 65 -7.44 9.95 25.39
N GLY A 66 -6.76 10.21 24.28
CA GLY A 66 -6.70 9.30 23.13
C GLY A 66 -7.79 9.48 22.08
N HIS A 67 -8.79 10.35 22.28
CA HIS A 67 -9.71 10.75 21.21
C HIS A 67 -8.94 11.45 20.09
N GLY A 68 -9.24 11.12 18.82
CA GLY A 68 -8.50 11.59 17.64
C GLY A 68 -7.16 10.88 17.37
N GLU A 69 -6.63 10.08 18.31
CA GLU A 69 -5.42 9.30 18.02
C GLU A 69 -5.70 8.22 16.98
N SER A 70 -4.77 8.07 16.05
CA SER A 70 -4.86 7.18 14.88
C SER A 70 -6.03 7.48 13.94
N MET A 71 -6.56 8.71 13.98
CA MET A 71 -7.54 9.22 13.01
C MET A 71 -6.85 10.18 12.03
N PRO A 72 -6.69 9.82 10.73
CA PRO A 72 -6.00 10.70 9.80
C PRO A 72 -6.83 11.93 9.43
N PHE A 73 -6.21 13.12 9.46
CA PHE A 73 -6.75 14.34 8.85
C PHE A 73 -6.73 14.25 7.32
N ASN A 74 -7.73 14.86 6.67
CA ASN A 74 -7.85 14.87 5.21
C ASN A 74 -6.82 15.79 4.55
N GLU A 75 -6.72 16.98 5.12
CA GLU A 75 -6.18 18.15 4.44
C GLU A 75 -5.57 19.07 5.49
N ARG A 76 -4.43 19.64 5.11
CA ARG A 76 -3.77 20.71 5.83
C ARG A 76 -3.78 21.93 4.95
N ILE A 77 -4.41 23.00 5.39
CA ILE A 77 -4.38 24.29 4.70
C ILE A 77 -3.15 25.06 5.19
N PRO A 78 -2.16 25.37 4.32
CA PRO A 78 -1.08 26.28 4.69
C PRO A 78 -1.63 27.68 4.96
N SER A 79 -1.15 28.34 6.02
CA SER A 79 -1.55 29.72 6.37
C SER A 79 -1.33 30.73 5.24
N SER A 80 -0.41 30.46 4.31
CA SER A 80 -0.16 31.30 3.14
C SER A 80 -1.28 31.27 2.08
N ILE A 81 -2.28 30.40 2.23
CA ILE A 81 -3.34 30.16 1.25
C ILE A 81 -4.71 30.64 1.75
N ALA A 82 -4.87 30.90 3.06
CA ALA A 82 -6.09 31.46 3.62
C ALA A 82 -6.26 32.91 3.10
N PRO A 83 -7.26 33.22 2.24
CA PRO A 83 -7.39 34.55 1.63
C PRO A 83 -7.85 35.64 2.60
N TRP A 84 -8.04 35.32 3.88
CA TRP A 84 -8.68 36.18 4.89
C TRP A 84 -8.06 35.91 6.27
N ASP A 85 -7.11 36.73 6.72
CA ASP A 85 -6.57 36.93 8.09
C ASP A 85 -6.28 35.73 9.03
N SER A 86 -6.56 34.48 8.65
CA SER A 86 -6.19 33.29 9.41
C SER A 86 -4.76 32.93 9.09
N LEU A 87 -3.82 33.50 9.85
CA LEU A 87 -2.40 33.20 9.79
C LEU A 87 -2.05 31.79 10.32
N VAL A 88 -3.05 30.95 10.61
CA VAL A 88 -2.82 29.67 11.25
C VAL A 88 -3.11 28.52 10.28
N PRO A 89 -2.18 27.56 10.14
CA PRO A 89 -2.42 26.40 9.32
C PRO A 89 -3.55 25.55 9.88
N ASP A 90 -4.62 25.33 9.12
CA ASP A 90 -5.77 24.54 9.56
C ASP A 90 -5.58 23.06 9.17
N LEU A 91 -5.82 22.15 10.13
CA LEU A 91 -6.03 20.73 9.84
C LEU A 91 -7.53 20.48 9.73
N LYS A 92 -7.97 20.07 8.55
CA LYS A 92 -9.35 19.73 8.27
C LYS A 92 -9.58 18.26 8.54
N SER A 93 -10.54 18.01 9.41
CA SER A 93 -11.15 16.71 9.53
C SER A 93 -12.54 16.67 8.89
N GLY A 94 -12.94 15.48 8.44
CA GLY A 94 -14.20 15.20 7.74
C GLY A 94 -14.11 13.80 7.14
N ASP A 95 -15.17 13.00 7.25
CA ASP A 95 -15.15 11.60 6.81
C ASP A 95 -13.91 10.82 7.29
N GLU A 96 -13.53 11.05 8.55
CA GLU A 96 -12.28 10.53 9.11
C GLU A 96 -12.28 8.99 9.15
N ALA A 97 -13.44 8.37 9.42
CA ALA A 97 -13.62 6.93 9.33
C ALA A 97 -13.28 6.38 7.93
N ALA A 98 -13.60 7.12 6.86
CA ALA A 98 -13.18 6.73 5.52
C ALA A 98 -11.66 6.78 5.36
N ARG A 99 -11.01 7.82 5.90
CA ARG A 99 -9.54 7.92 5.89
C ARG A 99 -8.86 6.88 6.74
N LEU A 100 -9.46 6.53 7.87
CA LEU A 100 -9.00 5.44 8.72
C LEU A 100 -9.01 4.11 7.95
N GLY A 101 -10.05 3.85 7.16
CA GLY A 101 -10.13 2.69 6.29
C GLY A 101 -9.03 2.63 5.23
N ILE A 102 -8.76 3.75 4.55
CA ILE A 102 -7.66 3.86 3.58
C ILE A 102 -6.30 3.71 4.28
N TYR A 103 -6.10 4.35 5.43
CA TYR A 103 -4.89 4.23 6.22
C TYR A 103 -4.63 2.78 6.66
N LEU A 104 -5.66 2.09 7.15
CA LEU A 104 -5.57 0.67 7.49
C LEU A 104 -5.23 -0.20 6.28
N SER A 105 -5.72 0.18 5.09
CA SER A 105 -5.37 -0.47 3.82
C SER A 105 -3.89 -0.26 3.46
N VAL A 106 -3.36 0.96 3.63
CA VAL A 106 -1.93 1.26 3.47
C VAL A 106 -1.10 0.41 4.43
N LEU A 107 -1.47 0.37 5.71
CA LEU A 107 -0.73 -0.38 6.72
C LEU A 107 -0.71 -1.89 6.44
N SER A 108 -1.85 -2.46 6.06
CA SER A 108 -1.97 -3.90 5.77
C SER A 108 -1.12 -4.30 4.57
N THR A 109 -1.10 -3.46 3.54
CA THR A 109 -0.30 -3.68 2.34
C THR A 109 1.20 -3.42 2.59
N GLU A 110 1.55 -2.42 3.41
CA GLU A 110 2.92 -2.15 3.86
C GLU A 110 3.47 -3.34 4.67
N TYR A 111 2.68 -3.87 5.61
CA TYR A 111 3.03 -5.05 6.41
C TYR A 111 3.42 -6.23 5.51
N ARG A 112 2.57 -6.54 4.50
CA ARG A 112 2.84 -7.67 3.61
C ARG A 112 4.08 -7.42 2.75
N LEU A 113 4.28 -6.21 2.23
CA LEU A 113 5.47 -5.87 1.46
C LEU A 113 6.75 -6.02 2.27
N LEU A 114 6.77 -5.48 3.49
CA LEU A 114 7.91 -5.61 4.40
C LEU A 114 8.17 -7.07 4.74
N LYS A 115 7.13 -7.86 5.01
CA LYS A 115 7.27 -9.29 5.32
C LYS A 115 7.80 -10.10 4.14
N ASN A 116 7.28 -9.86 2.94
CA ASN A 116 7.76 -10.51 1.71
C ASN A 116 9.24 -10.18 1.42
N ASN A 117 9.73 -9.02 1.87
CA ASN A 117 11.10 -8.54 1.66
C ASN A 117 12.00 -8.69 2.90
N ASN A 118 11.55 -9.33 3.98
CA ASN A 118 12.31 -9.44 5.23
C ASN A 118 13.40 -10.52 5.17
N ALA A 119 14.16 -10.58 4.08
CA ALA A 119 15.34 -11.43 4.02
C ALA A 119 16.38 -10.97 5.07
N ASN A 120 16.76 -11.88 5.97
CA ASN A 120 17.74 -11.66 7.05
C ASN A 120 17.28 -10.72 8.19
N ASN A 121 15.98 -10.67 8.51
CA ASN A 121 15.45 -9.91 9.66
C ASN A 121 15.75 -8.39 9.62
N LYS A 122 16.12 -7.83 8.45
CA LYS A 122 16.47 -6.42 8.32
C LYS A 122 15.29 -5.48 8.53
N GLN A 123 14.06 -5.96 8.31
CA GLN A 123 12.83 -5.16 8.38
C GLN A 123 12.04 -5.39 9.68
N ILE A 124 12.60 -6.09 10.67
CA ILE A 124 11.83 -6.48 11.86
C ILE A 124 11.29 -5.28 12.66
N ASP A 125 12.06 -4.20 12.78
CA ASP A 125 11.60 -2.99 13.47
C ASP A 125 10.49 -2.29 12.69
N ALA A 126 10.62 -2.21 11.37
CA ALA A 126 9.60 -1.64 10.49
C ALA A 126 8.30 -2.46 10.57
N ILE A 127 8.40 -3.80 10.53
CA ILE A 127 7.26 -4.70 10.69
C ILE A 127 6.60 -4.49 12.05
N ASN A 128 7.36 -4.41 13.14
CA ASN A 128 6.80 -4.17 14.47
C ASN A 128 6.14 -2.80 14.58
N ARG A 129 6.73 -1.75 13.99
CA ARG A 129 6.12 -0.42 13.92
C ARG A 129 4.79 -0.47 13.16
N VAL A 130 4.74 -1.11 11.99
CA VAL A 130 3.50 -1.24 11.22
C VAL A 130 2.46 -2.07 11.97
N LYS A 131 2.84 -3.13 12.67
CA LYS A 131 1.94 -3.91 13.53
C LYS A 131 1.33 -3.05 14.63
N HIS A 132 2.14 -2.19 15.27
CA HIS A 132 1.67 -1.24 16.26
C HIS A 132 0.70 -0.22 15.65
N GLU A 133 1.00 0.30 14.46
CA GLU A 133 0.11 1.21 13.75
C GLU A 133 -1.23 0.53 13.37
N ILE A 134 -1.21 -0.73 12.94
CA ILE A 134 -2.43 -1.52 12.67
C ILE A 134 -3.24 -1.72 13.96
N PHE A 135 -2.58 -2.07 15.07
CA PHE A 135 -3.22 -2.16 16.38
C PHE A 135 -3.92 -0.85 16.74
N CYS A 136 -3.22 0.27 16.61
CA CYS A 136 -3.76 1.57 16.96
C CYS A 136 -4.94 1.98 16.06
N ALA A 137 -4.86 1.70 14.75
CA ALA A 137 -5.93 1.96 13.80
C ALA A 137 -7.19 1.11 14.08
N LEU A 138 -7.04 -0.20 14.30
CA LEU A 138 -8.16 -1.07 14.66
C LEU A 138 -8.78 -0.67 16.00
N ASN A 139 -7.95 -0.28 16.98
CA ASN A 139 -8.43 0.21 18.27
C ASN A 139 -9.14 1.57 18.15
N ALA A 140 -8.76 2.42 17.19
CA ALA A 140 -9.50 3.64 16.86
C ALA A 140 -10.88 3.32 16.27
N ILE A 141 -11.01 2.29 15.42
CA ILE A 141 -12.32 1.83 14.92
C ILE A 141 -13.19 1.34 16.10
N ASN A 142 -12.65 0.50 16.99
CA ASN A 142 -13.37 0.10 18.20
C ASN A 142 -13.78 1.28 19.06
N ARG A 143 -12.97 2.33 19.15
CA ARG A 143 -13.27 3.52 19.93
C ARG A 143 -14.46 4.29 19.36
N ILE A 144 -14.48 4.53 18.04
CA ILE A 144 -15.59 5.25 17.38
C ILE A 144 -16.88 4.41 17.26
N ASP A 145 -16.78 3.08 17.29
CA ASP A 145 -17.91 2.15 17.46
C ASP A 145 -18.44 2.25 18.90
N TYR A 146 -17.57 2.00 19.89
CA TYR A 146 -17.94 1.96 21.30
C TYR A 146 -18.61 3.24 21.81
N TYR A 147 -18.07 4.41 21.49
CA TYR A 147 -18.59 5.68 21.98
C TYR A 147 -19.68 6.29 21.09
N ALA A 148 -20.11 5.61 20.02
CA ALA A 148 -21.01 6.19 19.04
C ALA A 148 -22.33 6.66 19.68
N GLU A 149 -22.97 5.80 20.46
CA GLU A 149 -24.26 6.12 21.05
C GLU A 149 -24.14 7.15 22.17
N GLU A 150 -23.11 7.08 23.01
CA GLU A 150 -22.90 8.06 24.08
C GLU A 150 -22.66 9.47 23.52
N GLN A 151 -21.87 9.59 22.44
CA GLN A 151 -21.58 10.89 21.84
C GLN A 151 -22.79 11.50 21.12
N LEU A 152 -23.61 10.68 20.46
CA LEU A 152 -24.80 11.14 19.76
C LEU A 152 -25.99 11.33 20.72
N TRP A 153 -26.05 10.57 21.82
CA TRP A 153 -27.09 10.65 22.84
C TRP A 153 -26.51 10.61 24.26
N PRO A 154 -26.52 11.74 24.99
CA PRO A 154 -25.88 11.90 26.31
C PRO A 154 -26.33 10.99 27.47
N ASN A 155 -27.07 9.90 27.23
CA ASN A 155 -27.43 8.89 28.23
C ASN A 155 -27.43 7.46 27.65
N ALA A 156 -27.08 7.28 26.37
CA ALA A 156 -26.99 5.95 25.80
C ALA A 156 -25.75 5.23 26.32
N THR A 157 -25.83 3.90 26.42
CA THR A 157 -24.71 3.09 26.91
C THR A 157 -23.76 2.80 25.75
N PRO A 158 -22.45 3.09 25.89
CA PRO A 158 -21.44 2.71 24.92
C PRO A 158 -21.50 1.22 24.57
N ASN A 159 -21.42 0.89 23.28
CA ASN A 159 -21.52 -0.50 22.82
C ASN A 159 -20.70 -0.76 21.57
N LEU A 160 -19.97 -1.88 21.53
CA LEU A 160 -19.37 -2.38 20.29
C LEU A 160 -20.44 -3.14 19.51
N ASN A 161 -21.17 -2.44 18.65
CA ASN A 161 -22.28 -3.04 17.90
C ASN A 161 -22.17 -2.87 16.38
N GLY A 162 -21.16 -2.14 15.91
CA GLY A 162 -20.90 -1.89 14.50
C GLY A 162 -21.45 -0.56 13.98
N PHE A 163 -22.24 0.16 14.77
CA PHE A 163 -22.62 1.56 14.53
C PHE A 163 -21.52 2.47 15.05
N PHE A 164 -21.04 3.40 14.24
CA PHE A 164 -19.92 4.27 14.63
C PHE A 164 -20.16 5.75 14.29
N ILE A 165 -19.44 6.63 14.97
CA ILE A 165 -19.37 8.06 14.61
C ILE A 165 -18.32 8.31 13.53
N ARG A 166 -18.52 9.37 12.73
CA ARG A 166 -17.63 9.71 11.60
C ARG A 166 -16.17 9.99 11.98
N GLY A 167 -15.94 10.39 13.23
CA GLY A 167 -14.69 10.95 13.71
C GLY A 167 -14.79 11.37 15.17
N ASP A 168 -13.67 11.42 15.88
CA ASP A 168 -13.66 11.72 17.32
C ASP A 168 -12.59 12.73 17.76
N HIS A 169 -12.01 13.53 16.85
CA HIS A 169 -11.01 14.54 17.24
C HIS A 169 -11.56 15.61 18.20
N PRO A 170 -10.98 15.78 19.40
CA PRO A 170 -11.31 16.89 20.29
C PRO A 170 -10.99 18.27 19.68
N LYS A 171 -11.62 19.33 20.21
CA LYS A 171 -11.44 20.73 19.77
C LYS A 171 -9.99 21.16 19.73
N ASP A 172 -9.36 20.78 20.82
CA ASP A 172 -8.03 21.15 21.23
C ASP A 172 -7.03 20.06 20.85
N PHE A 173 -7.41 19.04 20.06
CA PHE A 173 -6.51 17.93 19.71
C PHE A 173 -5.21 18.40 19.07
N VAL A 174 -5.29 19.26 18.05
CA VAL A 174 -4.10 19.79 17.36
C VAL A 174 -3.27 20.68 18.28
N ILE A 175 -3.92 21.47 19.13
CA ILE A 175 -3.26 22.39 20.08
C ILE A 175 -2.53 21.59 21.16
N ASN A 176 -3.19 20.57 21.73
CA ASN A 176 -2.64 19.70 22.77
C ASN A 176 -1.51 18.82 22.23
N ASN A 177 -1.47 18.59 20.92
CA ASN A 177 -0.45 17.80 20.23
C ASN A 177 0.38 18.64 19.26
N TYR A 178 0.53 19.95 19.53
CA TYR A 178 1.18 20.88 18.59
C TYR A 178 2.63 20.49 18.29
N GLU A 179 3.37 19.96 19.27
CA GLU A 179 4.75 19.51 19.06
C GLU A 179 4.88 18.39 18.02
N HIS A 180 3.80 17.62 17.82
CA HIS A 180 3.71 16.57 16.82
C HIS A 180 3.43 17.16 15.44
N PHE A 181 2.30 17.86 15.29
CA PHE A 181 1.79 18.39 14.01
C PHE A 181 2.57 19.57 13.42
N ASN A 182 3.53 20.12 14.16
CA ASN A 182 4.30 21.29 13.75
C ASN A 182 5.71 20.93 13.27
N TYR A 183 5.85 19.78 12.62
CA TYR A 183 7.13 19.20 12.22
C TYR A 183 8.03 20.16 11.43
N ARG A 184 7.45 21.02 10.57
CA ARG A 184 8.22 22.00 9.76
C ARG A 184 8.74 23.22 10.54
N ASN A 185 8.12 23.61 11.66
CA ASN A 185 8.44 24.87 12.33
C ASN A 185 9.29 24.72 13.60
N LYS A 186 9.74 23.51 13.97
CA LYS A 186 10.65 23.33 15.11
C LYS A 186 12.02 24.00 14.92
N GLY A 187 12.44 24.23 13.67
CA GLY A 187 13.74 24.86 13.35
C GLY A 187 13.71 26.39 13.30
N THR A 188 12.53 26.99 13.16
CA THR A 188 12.33 28.43 13.26
C THR A 188 11.64 28.69 14.59
N HIS A 189 12.44 28.78 15.66
CA HIS A 189 12.05 29.61 16.79
C HIS A 189 11.93 31.06 16.28
N ILE A 190 10.91 31.37 15.48
CA ILE A 190 10.30 32.68 15.50
C ILE A 190 9.89 32.80 16.95
N ASN A 191 10.70 33.55 17.68
CA ASN A 191 10.42 33.94 19.03
C ASN A 191 9.09 34.69 18.93
N VAL A 192 7.95 34.00 19.08
CA VAL A 192 6.61 34.62 19.03
C VAL A 192 6.46 35.62 20.19
N GLN A 193 7.40 35.62 21.14
CA GLN A 193 7.56 36.72 22.10
C GLN A 193 8.09 38.04 21.49
N GLY A 194 8.49 38.06 20.22
CA GLY A 194 9.13 39.21 19.55
C GLY A 194 8.25 39.99 18.55
N ILE A 195 7.05 39.51 18.19
CA ILE A 195 6.10 40.26 17.33
C ILE A 195 5.04 40.99 18.19
N TYR A 196 5.35 41.24 19.46
CA TYR A 196 4.77 42.37 20.18
C TYR A 196 5.71 43.57 20.03
N SER A 197 5.75 44.14 18.83
CA SER A 197 6.31 45.48 18.66
C SER A 197 5.27 46.45 19.25
N PRO A 198 5.55 47.18 20.35
CA PRO A 198 4.55 48.00 21.06
C PRO A 198 4.06 49.24 20.29
N ASN A 199 4.38 49.38 19.00
CA ASN A 199 4.27 50.66 18.28
C ASN A 199 3.26 50.69 17.12
N LEU A 200 2.43 49.66 16.94
CA LEU A 200 1.23 49.80 16.09
C LEU A 200 0.07 50.35 16.93
N LEU A 201 0.11 51.67 17.15
CA LEU A 201 -1.02 52.45 17.63
C LEU A 201 -2.15 52.43 16.58
N TYR A 202 -3.04 51.45 16.66
CA TYR A 202 -4.33 51.52 15.97
C TYR A 202 -5.31 52.30 16.85
N ASN A 203 -5.62 53.54 16.44
CA ASN A 203 -6.73 54.38 16.92
C ASN A 203 -6.78 54.80 18.41
N GLY A 204 -5.64 54.97 19.08
CA GLY A 204 -5.58 55.81 20.30
C GLY A 204 -6.44 55.36 21.49
N VAL A 205 -6.94 54.12 21.48
CA VAL A 205 -7.58 53.50 22.65
C VAL A 205 -6.51 52.66 23.34
N PRO A 206 -6.15 52.96 24.60
CA PRO A 206 -5.32 52.07 25.40
C PRO A 206 -6.09 50.75 25.58
N VAL A 207 -5.63 49.68 24.94
CA VAL A 207 -6.12 48.34 25.24
C VAL A 207 -5.43 47.92 26.53
N ASP A 208 -6.22 47.67 27.58
CA ASP A 208 -5.76 47.23 28.89
C ASP A 208 -5.18 45.80 28.75
N ILE A 209 -3.86 45.67 28.80
CA ILE A 209 -3.12 44.42 28.52
C ILE A 209 -2.97 43.54 29.78
N ASN A 210 -3.82 43.73 30.79
CA ASN A 210 -3.89 42.86 31.96
C ASN A 210 -4.73 41.59 31.72
N LEU A 211 -4.94 41.19 30.47
CA LEU A 211 -5.43 39.86 30.16
C LEU A 211 -4.24 38.90 30.27
N PRO A 212 -4.34 37.79 31.04
CA PRO A 212 -3.33 36.73 31.02
C PRO A 212 -3.10 36.32 29.56
N PRO A 213 -1.90 35.85 29.18
CA PRO A 213 -1.57 35.52 27.81
C PRO A 213 -2.59 34.51 27.28
N GLN A 214 -3.63 35.02 26.63
CA GLN A 214 -4.44 34.25 25.72
C GLN A 214 -3.47 34.04 24.57
N LEU A 215 -2.83 32.87 24.56
CA LEU A 215 -2.39 32.27 23.31
C LEU A 215 -3.58 32.45 22.36
N ASP A 216 -3.41 33.33 21.39
CA ASP A 216 -4.42 33.59 20.37
C ASP A 216 -4.77 32.22 19.79
N SER A 217 -6.01 31.79 20.02
CA SER A 217 -6.54 30.44 19.79
C SER A 217 -6.72 30.14 18.30
N GLY A 218 -5.79 30.64 17.48
CA GLY A 218 -5.95 30.77 16.04
C GLY A 218 -5.91 29.45 15.28
N PHE A 219 -5.63 28.31 15.92
CA PHE A 219 -6.04 27.03 15.35
C PHE A 219 -7.56 26.95 15.49
N THR A 220 -8.27 27.63 14.60
CA THR A 220 -9.66 27.31 14.35
C THR A 220 -9.66 25.98 13.62
N GLN A 221 -9.58 24.87 14.37
CA GLN A 221 -10.30 23.69 13.92
C GLN A 221 -11.70 24.19 13.59
N THR A 222 -12.09 24.16 12.32
CA THR A 222 -13.40 24.62 11.86
C THR A 222 -14.44 23.66 12.45
N SER A 223 -14.79 23.94 13.70
CA SER A 223 -15.57 23.14 14.63
C SER A 223 -15.03 21.72 14.96
N PRO A 224 -15.03 21.29 16.24
CA PRO A 224 -14.51 20.00 16.75
C PRO A 224 -15.37 18.76 16.54
N ILE A 225 -16.47 18.98 15.89
CA ILE A 225 -17.57 18.09 15.59
C ILE A 225 -18.12 18.81 14.36
N GLY A 226 -18.77 18.14 13.40
CA GLY A 226 -19.51 18.81 12.33
C GLY A 226 -20.57 19.85 12.78
N ILE A 227 -20.59 20.30 14.04
CA ILE A 227 -21.33 21.44 14.56
C ILE A 227 -20.60 22.76 14.26
N THR A 228 -20.18 23.03 13.01
CA THR A 228 -20.43 24.41 12.57
C THR A 228 -21.95 24.50 12.51
N LYS A 229 -22.54 25.08 13.56
CA LYS A 229 -23.84 25.74 13.46
C LYS A 229 -23.69 26.80 12.37
N SER A 230 -23.78 26.40 11.11
CA SER A 230 -23.85 27.29 9.96
C SER A 230 -25.23 27.94 9.93
N GLY A 231 -25.66 28.56 11.04
CA GLY A 231 -26.93 29.28 11.16
C GLY A 231 -28.22 28.46 10.90
N GLY A 232 -28.12 27.18 10.51
CA GLY A 232 -29.23 26.29 10.25
C GLY A 232 -29.51 25.38 11.45
N THR A 233 -30.77 25.26 11.81
CA THR A 233 -31.31 24.51 12.97
C THR A 233 -31.28 22.98 12.81
N TYR A 234 -30.24 22.40 12.21
CA TYR A 234 -30.07 20.93 12.15
C TYR A 234 -28.85 20.51 13.00
N PRO A 235 -29.02 20.33 14.33
CA PRO A 235 -27.91 20.12 15.26
C PRO A 235 -27.33 18.70 15.33
N ASP A 236 -27.97 17.66 14.76
CA ASP A 236 -27.65 16.27 15.15
C ASP A 236 -27.23 15.33 14.00
N GLU A 237 -27.28 15.78 12.74
CA GLU A 237 -27.26 14.86 11.58
C GLU A 237 -25.87 14.52 11.02
N VAL A 238 -24.86 15.36 11.22
CA VAL A 238 -23.55 15.23 10.50
C VAL A 238 -22.54 14.30 11.14
N SER A 239 -22.85 13.70 12.30
CA SER A 239 -21.89 12.88 13.05
C SER A 239 -22.20 11.37 13.00
N GLU A 240 -23.35 10.98 12.48
CA GLU A 240 -23.74 9.58 12.32
C GLU A 240 -22.94 8.89 11.20
N GLU A 241 -22.78 7.57 11.33
CA GLU A 241 -22.27 6.66 10.30
C GLU A 241 -22.91 6.95 8.94
N SER A 242 -22.11 6.88 7.88
CA SER A 242 -22.59 6.85 6.51
C SER A 242 -22.04 5.66 5.75
N GLN A 243 -22.82 5.22 4.77
CA GLN A 243 -22.51 4.16 3.81
C GLN A 243 -21.06 4.15 3.32
N ASP A 244 -20.56 5.28 2.82
CA ASP A 244 -19.22 5.42 2.26
C ASP A 244 -18.12 5.18 3.31
N GLN A 245 -18.33 5.60 4.56
CA GLN A 245 -17.38 5.38 5.63
C GLN A 245 -17.26 3.90 6.00
N ALA A 246 -18.41 3.22 6.12
CA ALA A 246 -18.45 1.79 6.37
C ALA A 246 -17.68 1.03 5.29
N TYR A 247 -17.79 1.48 4.04
CA TYR A 247 -17.13 0.89 2.88
C TYR A 247 -15.61 0.97 2.92
N TYR A 248 -15.09 2.14 3.23
CA TYR A 248 -13.66 2.32 3.38
C TYR A 248 -13.09 1.56 4.58
N LEU A 249 -13.80 1.55 5.72
CA LEU A 249 -13.40 0.74 6.88
C LEU A 249 -13.35 -0.74 6.50
N LEU A 250 -14.41 -1.24 5.88
CA LEU A 250 -14.50 -2.63 5.44
C LEU A 250 -13.43 -3.01 4.41
N MET A 251 -12.99 -2.08 3.55
CA MET A 251 -11.81 -2.26 2.70
C MET A 251 -10.53 -2.49 3.49
N GLY A 252 -10.24 -1.61 4.46
CA GLY A 252 -9.07 -1.75 5.33
C GLY A 252 -9.10 -3.03 6.14
N LEU A 253 -10.26 -3.38 6.68
CA LEU A 253 -10.47 -4.61 7.47
C LEU A 253 -10.27 -5.86 6.61
N ALA A 254 -10.75 -5.86 5.37
CA ALA A 254 -10.56 -6.97 4.43
C ALA A 254 -9.09 -7.20 4.08
N LEU A 255 -8.37 -6.11 3.77
CA LEU A 255 -6.93 -6.19 3.52
C LEU A 255 -6.18 -6.62 4.78
N THR A 256 -6.57 -6.15 5.97
CA THR A 256 -5.95 -6.58 7.23
C THR A 256 -6.13 -8.08 7.43
N ALA A 257 -7.35 -8.60 7.29
CA ALA A 257 -7.66 -10.01 7.46
C ALA A 257 -6.94 -10.91 6.44
N LYS A 258 -6.76 -10.44 5.19
CA LYS A 258 -6.06 -11.18 4.13
C LYS A 258 -4.55 -11.11 4.24
N LEU A 259 -4.01 -9.93 4.53
CA LEU A 259 -2.59 -9.62 4.40
C LEU A 259 -1.81 -9.71 5.71
N VAL A 260 -2.46 -9.64 6.87
CA VAL A 260 -1.79 -9.80 8.17
C VAL A 260 -1.94 -11.24 8.64
N ASP A 261 -0.80 -11.93 8.82
CA ASP A 261 -0.81 -13.35 9.16
C ASP A 261 -1.45 -13.61 10.53
N GLN A 262 -2.06 -14.79 10.72
CA GLN A 262 -2.53 -15.22 12.03
C GLN A 262 -1.43 -16.02 12.77
N PRO A 263 -1.22 -15.82 14.09
CA PRO A 263 -1.85 -14.85 14.99
C PRO A 263 -0.94 -13.65 15.26
N GLU A 264 -0.68 -12.79 14.27
CA GLU A 264 0.19 -11.63 14.50
C GLU A 264 -0.43 -10.66 15.51
N THR A 265 0.35 -10.27 16.52
CA THR A 265 -0.06 -9.37 17.62
C THR A 265 0.87 -8.16 17.75
N ASP A 266 0.39 -7.06 18.31
CA ASP A 266 1.24 -5.95 18.74
C ASP A 266 1.86 -6.22 20.13
N GLY A 267 2.80 -7.16 20.17
CA GLY A 267 3.41 -7.61 21.42
C GLY A 267 2.39 -8.22 22.37
N ASN A 268 2.29 -7.67 23.58
CA ASN A 268 1.33 -8.08 24.62
C ASN A 268 0.11 -7.14 24.70
N ASN A 269 -0.04 -6.22 23.75
CA ASN A 269 -1.17 -5.31 23.75
C ASN A 269 -2.46 -6.07 23.43
N VAL A 270 -3.53 -5.67 24.11
CA VAL A 270 -4.88 -6.24 23.98
C VAL A 270 -5.81 -5.14 23.49
N PHE A 271 -6.68 -5.45 22.54
CA PHE A 271 -7.67 -4.50 22.06
C PHE A 271 -8.62 -4.05 23.17
N GLY A 272 -8.86 -2.74 23.24
CA GLY A 272 -9.68 -2.11 24.26
C GLY A 272 -11.18 -2.35 24.08
N TYR A 273 -11.98 -1.56 24.81
CA TYR A 273 -13.43 -1.44 24.63
C TYR A 273 -14.24 -2.75 24.76
N GLY A 274 -13.66 -3.76 25.40
CA GLY A 274 -14.31 -5.05 25.65
C GLY A 274 -14.02 -6.15 24.63
N SER A 275 -13.25 -5.88 23.56
CA SER A 275 -12.89 -6.93 22.58
C SER A 275 -12.04 -8.04 23.20
N GLN A 276 -11.03 -7.67 24.00
CA GLN A 276 -10.04 -8.59 24.60
C GLN A 276 -9.24 -9.43 23.60
N GLU A 277 -9.32 -9.13 22.30
CA GLU A 277 -8.52 -9.78 21.27
C GLU A 277 -7.06 -9.30 21.30
N THR A 278 -6.14 -10.13 20.80
CA THR A 278 -4.72 -9.79 20.62
C THR A 278 -4.26 -9.89 19.17
N SER A 279 -4.92 -10.73 18.38
CA SER A 279 -4.58 -10.97 16.98
C SER A 279 -5.16 -9.87 16.10
N LEU A 280 -4.29 -9.20 15.34
CA LEU A 280 -4.65 -8.06 14.50
C LEU A 280 -5.69 -8.44 13.43
N SER A 281 -5.50 -9.56 12.74
CA SER A 281 -6.41 -10.02 11.68
C SER A 281 -7.70 -10.63 12.22
N VAL A 282 -7.68 -11.23 13.42
CA VAL A 282 -8.92 -11.70 14.08
C VAL A 282 -9.76 -10.51 14.52
N GLU A 283 -9.14 -9.47 15.07
CA GLU A 283 -9.86 -8.26 15.46
C GLU A 283 -10.47 -7.55 14.26
N ALA A 284 -9.73 -7.45 13.15
CA ALA A 284 -10.27 -6.93 11.90
C ALA A 284 -11.54 -7.70 11.47
N GLY A 285 -11.56 -9.02 11.64
CA GLY A 285 -12.74 -9.84 11.41
C GLY A 285 -13.91 -9.54 12.32
N LYS A 286 -13.65 -9.43 13.64
CA LYS A 286 -14.67 -9.06 14.63
C LYS A 286 -15.28 -7.69 14.35
N ILE A 287 -14.47 -6.69 13.98
CA ILE A 287 -14.96 -5.36 13.63
C ILE A 287 -15.84 -5.42 12.38
N ALA A 288 -15.37 -6.10 11.33
CA ALA A 288 -16.14 -6.23 10.09
C ALA A 288 -17.47 -6.97 10.31
N ASP A 289 -17.48 -8.04 11.12
CA ASP A 289 -18.68 -8.78 11.50
C ASP A 289 -19.72 -7.86 12.14
N ARG A 290 -19.31 -7.01 13.10
CA ARG A 290 -20.21 -6.06 13.76
C ARG A 290 -20.79 -5.04 12.78
N ILE A 291 -19.95 -4.38 11.98
CA ILE A 291 -20.40 -3.38 10.99
C ILE A 291 -21.41 -4.01 10.01
N ILE A 292 -21.08 -5.17 9.44
CA ILE A 292 -21.97 -5.82 8.46
C ILE A 292 -23.27 -6.27 9.12
N LYS A 293 -23.23 -6.83 10.33
CA LYS A 293 -24.44 -7.22 11.07
C LYS A 293 -25.30 -6.02 11.44
N HIS A 294 -24.70 -4.88 11.78
CA HIS A 294 -25.40 -3.64 12.03
C HIS A 294 -26.18 -3.19 10.79
N ILE A 295 -25.51 -3.05 9.65
CA ILE A 295 -26.12 -2.62 8.38
C ILE A 295 -27.19 -3.64 7.91
N LYS A 296 -26.93 -4.94 8.07
CA LYS A 296 -27.85 -6.03 7.69
C LYS A 296 -29.08 -6.14 8.63
N SER A 297 -29.02 -5.54 9.82
CA SER A 297 -30.10 -5.66 10.80
C SER A 297 -31.44 -5.14 10.26
N ASP A 298 -31.39 -4.17 9.35
CA ASP A 298 -32.53 -3.77 8.53
C ASP A 298 -32.64 -4.65 7.28
N PRO A 299 -33.83 -5.23 6.98
CA PRO A 299 -33.99 -6.11 5.81
C PRO A 299 -33.74 -5.40 4.48
N LEU A 300 -33.87 -4.07 4.42
CA LEU A 300 -33.57 -3.25 3.25
C LEU A 300 -32.12 -2.76 3.22
N TRP A 301 -31.25 -3.28 4.10
CA TRP A 301 -29.85 -2.84 4.24
C TRP A 301 -29.75 -1.34 4.43
N LYS A 302 -30.60 -0.80 5.29
CA LYS A 302 -30.50 0.59 5.74
C LYS A 302 -29.68 0.67 7.02
N ILE A 303 -28.78 1.65 7.08
CA ILE A 303 -28.05 1.98 8.31
C ILE A 303 -29.05 2.62 9.27
N LYS A 304 -29.27 1.96 10.40
CA LYS A 304 -30.24 2.35 11.40
C LYS A 304 -29.52 2.86 12.62
N ASN A 305 -29.90 4.03 13.08
CA ASN A 305 -29.49 4.52 14.36
C ASN A 305 -30.00 3.56 15.47
N PRO A 306 -29.11 2.94 16.26
CA PRO A 306 -29.50 1.89 17.22
C PRO A 306 -30.32 2.43 18.41
N ASN A 307 -30.21 3.73 18.71
CA ASN A 307 -30.93 4.36 19.81
C ASN A 307 -32.34 4.81 19.39
N THR A 308 -32.49 5.35 18.18
CA THR A 308 -33.78 5.91 17.71
C THR A 308 -34.58 4.94 16.82
N GLY A 309 -33.92 3.95 16.21
CA GLY A 309 -34.50 3.05 15.20
C GLY A 309 -34.76 3.72 13.84
N ASN A 310 -34.45 5.01 13.70
CA ASN A 310 -34.57 5.74 12.44
C ASN A 310 -33.41 5.42 11.51
N ASP A 311 -33.60 5.71 10.22
CA ASP A 311 -32.49 5.75 9.26
C ASP A 311 -31.49 6.84 9.70
N VAL A 312 -30.20 6.62 9.49
CA VAL A 312 -29.21 7.71 9.62
C VAL A 312 -29.53 8.83 8.63
N SER A 313 -29.12 10.04 8.95
CA SER A 313 -29.49 11.24 8.18
C SER A 313 -28.91 11.28 6.74
N ILE A 314 -27.74 10.66 6.52
CA ILE A 314 -26.97 10.74 5.29
C ILE A 314 -26.37 9.37 4.99
N GLY A 315 -26.58 8.88 3.76
CA GLY A 315 -25.95 7.65 3.30
C GLY A 315 -26.53 6.41 3.99
N GLU A 316 -27.81 6.45 4.34
CA GLU A 316 -28.50 5.35 5.02
C GLU A 316 -28.66 4.12 4.12
N ASN A 317 -28.74 4.29 2.81
CA ASN A 317 -29.16 3.22 1.91
C ASN A 317 -27.97 2.39 1.38
N ALA A 318 -27.63 1.31 2.07
CA ALA A 318 -26.59 0.37 1.67
C ALA A 318 -27.09 -0.78 0.77
N ILE A 319 -28.34 -0.76 0.31
CA ILE A 319 -28.95 -1.88 -0.43
C ILE A 319 -28.21 -2.26 -1.72
N ALA A 320 -27.68 -1.26 -2.42
CA ALA A 320 -26.95 -1.47 -3.67
C ALA A 320 -25.66 -2.28 -3.47
N TYR A 321 -25.20 -2.38 -2.22
CA TYR A 321 -23.96 -3.05 -1.82
C TYR A 321 -24.22 -4.24 -0.88
N ALA A 322 -25.49 -4.58 -0.63
CA ALA A 322 -25.90 -5.71 0.20
C ALA A 322 -25.17 -7.02 -0.17
N TYR A 323 -25.11 -7.31 -1.47
CA TYR A 323 -24.45 -8.51 -1.98
C TYR A 323 -22.93 -8.51 -1.71
N PRO A 324 -22.15 -7.51 -2.15
CA PRO A 324 -20.72 -7.54 -1.88
C PRO A 324 -20.36 -7.38 -0.39
N LEU A 325 -21.18 -6.70 0.43
CA LEU A 325 -21.02 -6.68 1.89
C LEU A 325 -21.20 -8.08 2.52
N ASP A 326 -22.20 -8.85 2.07
CA ASP A 326 -22.44 -10.23 2.50
C ASP A 326 -21.21 -11.11 2.21
N ASN A 327 -20.68 -11.07 0.99
CA ASN A 327 -19.47 -11.83 0.63
C ASN A 327 -18.21 -11.32 1.33
N LEU A 328 -18.14 -10.03 1.63
CA LEU A 328 -17.03 -9.49 2.40
C LEU A 328 -17.03 -10.05 3.82
N GLY A 329 -18.20 -10.10 4.46
CA GLY A 329 -18.35 -10.73 5.78
C GLY A 329 -17.86 -12.18 5.76
N CYS A 330 -18.17 -12.93 4.70
CA CYS A 330 -17.63 -14.27 4.49
C CYS A 330 -16.13 -14.30 4.38
N PHE A 331 -15.60 -13.51 3.45
CA PHE A 331 -14.18 -13.50 3.11
C PHE A 331 -13.34 -13.20 4.33
N ILE A 332 -13.74 -12.18 5.09
CA ILE A 332 -13.01 -11.73 6.27
C ILE A 332 -13.10 -12.79 7.39
N ASN A 333 -14.29 -13.30 7.70
CA ASN A 333 -14.48 -14.11 8.91
C ASN A 333 -14.17 -15.59 8.73
N TYR A 334 -14.29 -16.12 7.52
CA TYR A 334 -13.99 -17.53 7.25
C TYR A 334 -12.69 -17.72 6.47
N GLN A 335 -11.99 -16.63 6.11
CA GLN A 335 -10.81 -16.67 5.23
C GLN A 335 -11.05 -17.47 3.94
N THR A 336 -12.30 -17.61 3.53
CA THR A 336 -12.63 -18.22 2.25
C THR A 336 -12.31 -17.20 1.18
N ASP A 337 -11.63 -17.62 0.12
CA ASP A 337 -11.56 -16.79 -1.08
C ASP A 337 -12.98 -16.42 -1.50
N MET A 338 -13.14 -15.19 -1.96
CA MET A 338 -14.43 -14.70 -2.44
C MET A 338 -14.98 -15.70 -3.47
N PRO A 339 -16.25 -16.12 -3.35
CA PRO A 339 -16.81 -17.09 -4.28
C PRO A 339 -16.73 -16.52 -5.69
N ASN A 340 -16.03 -17.22 -6.58
CA ASN A 340 -15.96 -16.86 -7.99
C ASN A 340 -17.38 -16.79 -8.55
N TRP A 341 -17.82 -15.59 -8.91
CA TRP A 341 -19.16 -15.38 -9.40
C TRP A 341 -19.27 -15.81 -10.85
N TYR A 342 -19.75 -17.03 -11.05
CA TYR A 342 -20.33 -17.46 -12.32
C TYR A 342 -21.84 -17.29 -12.22
N ILE A 343 -22.38 -16.17 -12.72
CA ILE A 343 -23.81 -16.08 -13.01
C ILE A 343 -23.99 -16.67 -14.42
N PRO A 344 -24.50 -17.90 -14.58
CA PRO A 344 -25.10 -18.23 -15.86
C PRO A 344 -26.28 -17.27 -16.04
N TYR A 345 -26.23 -16.41 -17.06
CA TYR A 345 -27.34 -15.52 -17.44
C TYR A 345 -28.62 -16.30 -17.85
N VAL A 346 -28.58 -17.63 -17.76
CA VAL A 346 -29.71 -18.52 -17.96
C VAL A 346 -30.56 -18.50 -16.69
N SER A 347 -31.78 -18.03 -16.85
CA SER A 347 -32.90 -18.11 -15.92
C SER A 347 -33.22 -19.54 -15.51
N ILE A 348 -32.36 -20.14 -14.69
CA ILE A 348 -32.71 -21.31 -13.89
C ILE A 348 -33.08 -20.78 -12.50
N PRO A 349 -34.38 -20.62 -12.20
CA PRO A 349 -34.82 -20.32 -10.84
C PRO A 349 -34.27 -21.40 -9.90
N GLY A 350 -33.37 -21.03 -8.99
CA GLY A 350 -32.88 -21.90 -7.91
C GLY A 350 -31.43 -22.41 -8.02
N ALA A 351 -30.68 -22.08 -9.07
CA ALA A 351 -29.26 -22.44 -9.17
C ALA A 351 -28.35 -21.25 -8.84
N TYR A 352 -28.34 -20.84 -7.57
CA TYR A 352 -27.39 -19.84 -7.09
C TYR A 352 -26.23 -20.56 -6.41
N PRO A 353 -24.96 -20.24 -6.72
CA PRO A 353 -23.82 -20.74 -5.96
C PRO A 353 -23.94 -20.19 -4.54
N LEU A 354 -24.55 -20.99 -3.68
CA LEU A 354 -24.59 -20.72 -2.25
C LEU A 354 -23.15 -20.84 -1.77
N ASN A 355 -22.50 -19.70 -1.49
CA ASN A 355 -21.45 -19.76 -0.48
C ASN A 355 -22.13 -20.26 0.81
N ASN A 356 -21.40 -21.03 1.62
CA ASN A 356 -21.94 -21.64 2.84
C ASN A 356 -22.18 -20.61 3.96
N CYS A 357 -21.86 -19.33 3.75
CA CYS A 357 -22.14 -18.30 4.75
C CYS A 357 -23.61 -17.91 4.70
N THR A 358 -24.35 -18.41 5.67
CA THR A 358 -25.72 -17.92 5.90
C THR A 358 -25.76 -16.75 6.88
N ASP A 359 -24.67 -16.53 7.63
CA ASP A 359 -24.57 -15.54 8.69
C ASP A 359 -24.74 -14.09 8.20
N TYR A 360 -24.27 -13.77 6.98
CA TYR A 360 -24.40 -12.43 6.39
C TYR A 360 -25.50 -12.31 5.32
N ARG A 361 -26.10 -13.43 4.93
CA ARG A 361 -27.13 -13.45 3.88
C ARG A 361 -28.52 -13.07 4.40
N ASN A 362 -29.24 -12.23 3.66
CA ASN A 362 -30.68 -12.02 3.83
C ASN A 362 -31.39 -12.10 2.46
N LEU A 363 -32.73 -11.97 2.46
CA LEU A 363 -33.53 -12.06 1.23
C LEU A 363 -33.02 -11.12 0.13
N TYR A 364 -32.59 -9.90 0.48
CA TYR A 364 -32.12 -8.92 -0.49
C TYR A 364 -30.70 -9.21 -0.99
N SER A 365 -29.75 -9.57 -0.10
CA SER A 365 -28.41 -9.95 -0.56
C SER A 365 -28.41 -11.24 -1.38
N SER A 366 -29.40 -12.12 -1.17
CA SER A 366 -29.61 -13.33 -1.97
C SER A 366 -30.34 -13.10 -3.30
N SER A 367 -30.85 -11.88 -3.53
CA SER A 367 -31.75 -11.60 -4.63
C SER A 367 -31.03 -11.01 -5.85
N PRO A 368 -31.32 -11.51 -7.08
CA PRO A 368 -30.90 -10.85 -8.33
C PRO A 368 -31.36 -9.39 -8.41
N TYR A 369 -32.38 -9.00 -7.64
CA TYR A 369 -32.85 -7.62 -7.58
C TYR A 369 -31.88 -6.67 -6.87
N ALA A 370 -31.02 -7.13 -5.94
CA ALA A 370 -29.97 -6.25 -5.40
C ALA A 370 -28.99 -5.86 -6.52
N PHE A 371 -28.62 -6.82 -7.36
CA PHE A 371 -27.80 -6.60 -8.54
C PHE A 371 -28.51 -5.74 -9.61
N ALA A 372 -29.78 -6.02 -9.90
CA ALA A 372 -30.55 -5.22 -10.85
C ALA A 372 -30.82 -3.79 -10.34
N SER A 373 -31.02 -3.62 -9.03
CA SER A 373 -31.19 -2.29 -8.41
C SER A 373 -29.90 -1.48 -8.48
N TRP A 374 -28.72 -2.10 -8.36
CA TRP A 374 -27.44 -1.45 -8.57
C TRP A 374 -27.32 -0.89 -10.00
N GLN A 375 -27.64 -1.72 -11.00
CA GLN A 375 -27.62 -1.31 -12.41
C GLN A 375 -28.66 -0.21 -12.71
N VAL A 376 -29.88 -0.34 -12.20
CA VAL A 376 -30.96 0.65 -12.39
C VAL A 376 -30.67 1.97 -11.67
N LEU A 377 -30.10 1.94 -10.46
CA LEU A 377 -29.71 3.15 -9.72
C LEU A 377 -28.56 3.89 -10.42
N SER A 378 -27.62 3.17 -11.04
CA SER A 378 -26.56 3.78 -11.85
C SER A 378 -27.10 4.49 -13.11
N GLU A 379 -28.20 3.99 -13.69
CA GLU A 379 -28.79 4.52 -14.92
C GLU A 379 -29.79 5.67 -14.68
N GLN A 380 -30.43 5.76 -13.51
CA GLN A 380 -31.48 6.76 -13.22
C GLN A 380 -30.98 8.14 -12.78
N GLY A 381 -29.69 8.46 -12.93
CA GLY A 381 -29.15 9.80 -12.69
C GLY A 381 -29.10 10.25 -11.23
N GLY A 382 -29.57 9.43 -10.30
CA GLY A 382 -29.20 9.51 -8.89
C GLY A 382 -27.88 8.77 -8.70
N SER A 383 -26.76 9.37 -9.12
CA SER A 383 -25.44 8.78 -8.93
C SER A 383 -25.31 8.32 -7.47
N PRO A 384 -25.15 7.02 -7.20
CA PRO A 384 -24.61 6.61 -5.92
C PRO A 384 -23.28 7.37 -5.77
N PRO A 385 -22.97 7.96 -4.60
CA PRO A 385 -21.68 8.61 -4.40
C PRO A 385 -20.57 7.69 -4.89
N VAL A 386 -19.66 8.30 -5.65
CA VAL A 386 -18.63 7.70 -6.52
C VAL A 386 -17.59 6.91 -5.71
N ASP A 387 -17.66 7.05 -4.40
CA ASP A 387 -16.51 7.02 -3.53
C ASP A 387 -16.05 5.58 -3.22
N ALA A 388 -16.86 4.53 -3.48
CA ALA A 388 -16.47 3.12 -3.21
C ALA A 388 -16.88 2.09 -4.29
N GLN A 389 -17.45 2.54 -5.43
CA GLN A 389 -17.99 1.63 -6.44
C GLN A 389 -16.92 0.69 -7.00
N GLY A 390 -15.70 1.19 -7.22
CA GLY A 390 -14.56 0.37 -7.63
C GLY A 390 -14.25 -0.74 -6.63
N PHE A 391 -14.12 -0.42 -5.34
CA PHE A 391 -13.84 -1.40 -4.29
C PHE A 391 -14.89 -2.52 -4.27
N PHE A 392 -16.17 -2.16 -4.28
CA PHE A 392 -17.26 -3.14 -4.20
C PHE A 392 -17.48 -3.91 -5.51
N GLN A 393 -17.23 -3.31 -6.66
CA GLN A 393 -17.17 -4.03 -7.94
C GLN A 393 -16.10 -5.13 -7.89
N ILE A 394 -14.93 -4.85 -7.34
CA ILE A 394 -13.85 -5.82 -7.17
C ILE A 394 -14.23 -6.93 -6.18
N LEU A 395 -14.80 -6.56 -5.03
CA LEU A 395 -15.25 -7.52 -4.03
C LEU A 395 -16.35 -8.44 -4.57
N ALA A 396 -17.27 -7.90 -5.38
CA ALA A 396 -18.30 -8.67 -6.04
C ALA A 396 -17.76 -9.60 -7.15
N GLY A 397 -16.47 -9.52 -7.49
CA GLY A 397 -15.89 -10.15 -8.68
C GLY A 397 -16.42 -9.55 -9.99
N LEU A 398 -17.13 -8.43 -9.92
CA LEU A 398 -17.78 -7.75 -11.02
C LEU A 398 -16.81 -6.75 -11.64
N SER A 399 -15.93 -7.21 -12.52
CA SER A 399 -15.48 -6.31 -13.58
C SER A 399 -16.69 -6.03 -14.47
N ASN A 400 -17.11 -4.76 -14.62
CA ASN A 400 -18.18 -4.32 -15.52
C ASN A 400 -17.89 -4.83 -16.94
N SER A 401 -18.31 -6.06 -17.25
CA SER A 401 -17.99 -6.77 -18.49
C SER A 401 -19.18 -6.70 -19.41
N VAL A 402 -19.32 -5.60 -20.14
CA VAL A 402 -20.33 -5.51 -21.20
C VAL A 402 -19.82 -6.25 -22.43
N TYR A 403 -20.23 -7.51 -22.58
CA TYR A 403 -19.90 -8.47 -23.63
C TYR A 403 -19.72 -7.89 -25.03
N LYS A 404 -18.53 -8.07 -25.62
CA LYS A 404 -18.40 -8.07 -27.08
C LYS A 404 -17.32 -9.05 -27.55
N ASP A 405 -17.77 -10.12 -28.19
CA ASP A 405 -17.08 -11.04 -29.11
C ASP A 405 -15.63 -11.47 -28.74
N ILE A 406 -15.47 -12.45 -27.84
CA ILE A 406 -14.24 -13.25 -27.74
C ILE A 406 -14.54 -14.71 -28.12
N THR A 407 -13.67 -15.30 -28.94
CA THR A 407 -13.76 -16.69 -29.40
C THR A 407 -12.99 -17.63 -28.46
N VAL A 408 -13.68 -18.61 -27.85
CA VAL A 408 -13.05 -19.72 -27.10
C VAL A 408 -13.01 -20.94 -28.02
N ILE A 409 -11.88 -21.66 -28.08
CA ILE A 409 -11.75 -22.92 -28.83
C ILE A 409 -11.53 -24.04 -27.82
N ASP A 410 -12.31 -25.11 -27.96
CA ASP A 410 -12.12 -26.36 -27.23
C ASP A 410 -10.73 -26.94 -27.53
N LEU A 411 -9.95 -27.24 -26.47
CA LEU A 411 -8.61 -27.82 -26.61
C LEU A 411 -8.61 -29.17 -27.35
N ASN A 412 -9.69 -29.95 -27.23
CA ASN A 412 -9.84 -31.17 -28.02
C ASN A 412 -10.01 -30.85 -29.51
N VAL A 413 -10.69 -29.76 -29.85
CA VAL A 413 -10.82 -29.31 -31.25
C VAL A 413 -9.48 -28.80 -31.78
N GLN A 414 -8.72 -28.04 -30.98
CA GLN A 414 -7.35 -27.65 -31.37
C GLN A 414 -6.44 -28.87 -31.55
N GLN A 415 -6.51 -29.83 -30.64
CA GLN A 415 -5.73 -31.06 -30.73
C GLN A 415 -6.14 -31.87 -31.97
N GLN A 416 -7.44 -32.01 -32.27
CA GLN A 416 -7.93 -32.68 -33.47
C GLN A 416 -7.47 -31.96 -34.75
N ILE A 417 -7.45 -30.62 -34.77
CA ILE A 417 -6.92 -29.84 -35.90
C ILE A 417 -5.41 -30.09 -36.07
N ALA A 418 -4.66 -30.13 -34.96
CA ALA A 418 -3.23 -30.42 -34.99
C ALA A 418 -2.95 -31.85 -35.49
N GLU A 419 -3.73 -32.83 -35.04
CA GLU A 419 -3.65 -34.23 -35.49
C GLU A 419 -3.98 -34.35 -36.99
N ILE A 420 -5.04 -33.68 -37.46
CA ILE A 420 -5.40 -33.63 -38.89
C ILE A 420 -4.28 -32.99 -39.72
N ASN A 421 -3.71 -31.88 -39.28
CA ASN A 421 -2.58 -31.24 -39.96
C ASN A 421 -1.38 -32.18 -40.06
N GLN A 422 -1.06 -32.89 -38.97
CA GLN A 422 0.03 -33.84 -38.97
C GLN A 422 -0.23 -35.03 -39.92
N LEU A 423 -1.47 -35.53 -39.98
CA LEU A 423 -1.86 -36.58 -40.93
C LEU A 423 -1.69 -36.13 -42.39
N ILE A 424 -2.06 -34.88 -42.71
CA ILE A 424 -1.90 -34.33 -44.07
C ILE A 424 -0.42 -34.16 -44.43
N ILE A 425 0.41 -33.67 -43.51
CA ILE A 425 1.86 -33.55 -43.71
C ILE A 425 2.47 -34.94 -43.97
N ASN A 426 2.12 -35.93 -43.16
CA ASN A 426 2.62 -37.30 -43.30
C ASN A 426 2.16 -37.93 -44.63
N ALA A 427 0.90 -37.74 -45.03
CA ALA A 427 0.39 -38.24 -46.30
C ALA A 427 1.10 -37.60 -47.50
N THR A 428 1.38 -36.30 -47.42
CA THR A 428 2.11 -35.56 -48.45
C THR A 428 3.55 -36.05 -48.59
N GLN A 429 4.25 -36.24 -47.47
CA GLN A 429 5.62 -36.76 -47.46
C GLN A 429 5.68 -38.18 -48.01
N ASN A 430 4.73 -39.05 -47.66
CA ASN A 430 4.63 -40.40 -48.20
C ASN A 430 4.41 -40.39 -49.72
N ALA A 431 3.53 -39.52 -50.23
CA ALA A 431 3.30 -39.37 -51.67
C ALA A 431 4.56 -38.85 -52.39
N GLN A 432 5.25 -37.86 -51.81
CA GLN A 432 6.54 -37.38 -52.33
C GLN A 432 7.57 -38.51 -52.39
N GLN A 433 7.68 -39.31 -51.33
CA GLN A 433 8.63 -40.42 -51.27
C GLN A 433 8.31 -41.50 -52.30
N GLN A 434 7.04 -41.86 -52.48
CA GLN A 434 6.62 -42.81 -53.53
C GLN A 434 6.95 -42.30 -54.94
N ILE A 435 6.71 -41.02 -55.19
CA ILE A 435 7.07 -40.39 -56.48
C ILE A 435 8.58 -40.38 -56.67
N GLN A 436 9.37 -39.99 -55.66
CA GLN A 436 10.83 -40.04 -55.76
C GLN A 436 11.35 -41.46 -55.99
N ASN A 437 10.73 -42.48 -55.39
CA ASN A 437 11.08 -43.88 -55.64
C ASN A 437 10.77 -44.30 -57.09
N ILE A 438 9.63 -43.87 -57.65
CA ILE A 438 9.28 -44.12 -59.06
C ILE A 438 10.27 -43.40 -59.98
N LEU A 439 10.56 -42.12 -59.68
CA LEU A 439 11.46 -41.28 -60.47
C LEU A 439 12.93 -41.73 -60.38
N GLY A 440 13.38 -42.24 -59.23
CA GLY A 440 14.72 -42.79 -59.05
C GLY A 440 14.95 -44.08 -59.85
N ASN A 441 13.89 -44.81 -60.20
CA ASN A 441 13.95 -46.04 -61.00
C ASN A 441 13.89 -45.79 -62.52
N LEU A 442 13.40 -44.62 -62.96
CA LEU A 442 13.28 -44.25 -64.37
C LEU A 442 14.60 -44.18 -65.16
N PRO A 443 15.74 -43.68 -64.61
CA PRO A 443 17.01 -43.60 -65.33
C PRO A 443 17.56 -44.94 -65.81
N ASN A 444 17.19 -46.04 -65.15
CA ASN A 444 17.64 -47.40 -65.49
C ASN A 444 16.82 -48.04 -66.62
N ILE A 445 15.71 -47.42 -67.02
CA ILE A 445 14.76 -47.98 -67.99
C ILE A 445 14.75 -47.14 -69.28
N VAL A 446 15.24 -45.90 -69.21
CA VAL A 446 15.12 -44.92 -70.30
C VAL A 446 16.47 -44.71 -71.01
N PRO A 447 16.54 -44.83 -72.35
CA PRO A 447 17.76 -44.58 -73.13
C PRO A 447 18.35 -43.18 -72.91
N ASN A 448 19.68 -43.06 -72.93
CA ASN A 448 20.42 -41.81 -72.64
C ASN A 448 19.91 -40.57 -73.39
N TRP A 449 19.42 -40.73 -74.62
CA TRP A 449 18.90 -39.62 -75.42
C TRP A 449 17.55 -39.08 -74.91
N LEU A 450 16.78 -39.86 -74.15
CA LEU A 450 15.55 -39.39 -73.49
C LEU A 450 15.80 -38.79 -72.10
N GLN A 451 16.95 -39.04 -71.46
CA GLN A 451 17.18 -38.65 -70.06
C GLN A 451 17.00 -37.15 -69.82
N ALA A 452 17.36 -36.29 -70.78
CA ALA A 452 17.13 -34.85 -70.69
C ALA A 452 15.63 -34.48 -70.68
N LEU A 453 14.82 -35.17 -71.49
CA LEU A 453 13.36 -35.00 -71.51
C LEU A 453 12.72 -35.57 -70.24
N THR A 454 13.21 -36.70 -69.74
CA THR A 454 12.76 -37.29 -68.48
C THR A 454 13.10 -36.38 -67.30
N GLN A 455 14.29 -35.77 -67.28
CA GLN A 455 14.66 -34.82 -66.22
C GLN A 455 13.81 -33.55 -66.24
N LEU A 456 13.48 -33.04 -67.43
CA LEU A 456 12.54 -31.92 -67.57
C LEU A 456 11.13 -32.31 -67.06
N ALA A 457 10.66 -33.52 -67.37
CA ALA A 457 9.40 -34.03 -66.85
C ALA A 457 9.42 -34.20 -65.32
N ILE A 458 10.52 -34.70 -64.75
CA ILE A 458 10.74 -34.82 -63.30
C ILE A 458 10.69 -33.45 -62.64
N ASN A 459 11.38 -32.45 -63.19
CA ASN A 459 11.40 -31.11 -62.64
C ASN A 459 10.01 -30.46 -62.72
N ALA A 460 9.27 -30.69 -63.81
CA ALA A 460 7.89 -30.24 -63.96
C ALA A 460 6.95 -30.91 -62.94
N ILE A 461 7.09 -32.22 -62.72
CA ILE A 461 6.32 -32.97 -61.71
C ILE A 461 6.63 -32.47 -60.30
N ASN A 462 7.91 -32.28 -59.95
CA ASN A 462 8.31 -31.75 -58.65
C ASN A 462 7.78 -30.33 -58.43
N THR A 463 7.80 -29.50 -59.46
CA THR A 463 7.24 -28.14 -59.40
C THR A 463 5.73 -28.19 -59.19
N ALA A 464 5.02 -29.04 -59.94
CA ALA A 464 3.58 -29.23 -59.78
C ALA A 464 3.21 -29.77 -58.39
N LEU A 465 4.01 -30.70 -57.83
CA LEU A 465 3.81 -31.19 -56.47
C LEU A 465 3.99 -30.08 -55.44
N ASN A 466 5.04 -29.28 -55.54
CA ASN A 466 5.27 -28.18 -54.61
C ASN A 466 4.14 -27.14 -54.66
N VAL A 467 3.63 -26.85 -55.86
CA VAL A 467 2.44 -25.98 -56.02
C VAL A 467 1.22 -26.62 -55.35
N PHE A 468 1.01 -27.93 -55.53
CA PHE A 468 -0.10 -28.65 -54.88
C PHE A 468 0.01 -28.63 -53.35
N VAL A 469 1.20 -28.82 -52.79
CA VAL A 469 1.43 -28.74 -51.33
C VAL A 469 1.14 -27.34 -50.80
N LEU A 470 1.66 -26.30 -51.47
CA LEU A 470 1.41 -24.92 -51.07
C LEU A 470 -0.08 -24.54 -51.18
N ALA A 471 -0.78 -25.05 -52.21
CA ALA A 471 -2.22 -24.86 -52.36
C ALA A 471 -3.02 -25.54 -51.24
N ASN A 472 -2.66 -26.77 -50.86
CA ASN A 472 -3.31 -27.45 -49.73
C ASN A 472 -3.00 -26.76 -48.40
N GLN A 473 -1.78 -26.28 -48.19
CA GLN A 473 -1.43 -25.53 -46.98
C GLN A 473 -2.23 -24.22 -46.91
N ALA A 474 -2.38 -23.50 -48.03
CA ALA A 474 -3.20 -22.30 -48.10
C ALA A 474 -4.68 -22.61 -47.84
N LEU A 475 -5.21 -23.72 -48.37
CA LEU A 475 -6.58 -24.17 -48.12
C LEU A 475 -6.78 -24.52 -46.65
N ILE A 476 -5.85 -25.24 -46.03
CA ILE A 476 -5.87 -25.59 -44.60
C ILE A 476 -5.80 -24.33 -43.74
N ASN A 477 -4.91 -23.39 -44.04
CA ASN A 477 -4.83 -22.12 -43.31
C ASN A 477 -6.12 -21.31 -43.45
N THR A 478 -6.74 -21.35 -44.65
CA THR A 478 -8.05 -20.73 -44.88
C THR A 478 -9.15 -21.44 -44.10
N LEU A 479 -9.11 -22.77 -44.02
CA LEU A 479 -10.07 -23.57 -43.26
C LEU A 479 -9.91 -23.36 -41.76
N ILE A 480 -8.69 -23.29 -41.24
CA ILE A 480 -8.38 -22.93 -39.85
C ILE A 480 -8.87 -21.52 -39.56
N THR A 481 -8.61 -20.56 -40.46
CA THR A 481 -9.11 -19.18 -40.32
C THR A 481 -10.64 -19.17 -40.32
N TYR A 482 -11.27 -19.93 -41.23
CA TYR A 482 -12.72 -20.05 -41.33
C TYR A 482 -13.33 -20.75 -40.11
N LEU A 483 -12.72 -21.81 -39.59
CA LEU A 483 -13.15 -22.51 -38.38
C LEU A 483 -12.94 -21.64 -37.14
N ASN A 484 -11.84 -20.89 -37.05
CA ASN A 484 -11.64 -19.92 -35.96
C ASN A 484 -12.63 -18.75 -36.02
N VAL A 485 -13.13 -18.40 -37.21
CA VAL A 485 -14.15 -17.34 -37.39
C VAL A 485 -15.57 -17.88 -37.19
N ASN A 486 -15.86 -19.13 -37.56
CA ASN A 486 -17.22 -19.69 -37.61
C ASN A 486 -17.53 -20.77 -36.58
N ILE A 487 -16.54 -21.36 -35.90
CA ILE A 487 -16.74 -22.02 -34.60
C ILE A 487 -16.85 -20.90 -33.56
N LYS A 488 -17.85 -20.03 -33.72
CA LYS A 488 -18.50 -19.45 -32.56
C LYS A 488 -19.33 -20.59 -32.01
N ILE A 489 -18.87 -21.20 -30.93
CA ILE A 489 -19.64 -22.20 -30.18
C ILE A 489 -20.98 -21.54 -29.86
N ASN A 490 -22.04 -21.89 -30.60
CA ASN A 490 -23.36 -21.31 -30.46
C ASN A 490 -24.13 -22.04 -29.36
N ASN A 491 -23.47 -22.16 -28.21
CA ASN A 491 -24.03 -22.70 -27.00
C ASN A 491 -23.97 -21.52 -26.04
N THR A 492 -25.14 -20.98 -25.74
CA THR A 492 -25.37 -19.83 -24.86
C THR A 492 -24.85 -20.05 -23.42
N ASP A 493 -24.23 -21.21 -23.14
CA ASP A 493 -23.84 -21.67 -21.80
C ASP A 493 -22.39 -21.40 -21.40
N GLN A 494 -21.51 -20.87 -22.27
CA GLN A 494 -20.07 -20.73 -21.91
C GLN A 494 -19.36 -19.44 -22.40
N ALA A 495 -20.10 -18.41 -22.85
CA ALA A 495 -19.54 -17.13 -23.26
C ALA A 495 -19.56 -16.11 -22.10
N LEU A 496 -18.69 -16.31 -21.09
CA LEU A 496 -18.60 -15.44 -19.92
C LEU A 496 -17.14 -15.20 -19.56
N LEU A 497 -16.47 -14.22 -20.17
CA LEU A 497 -15.36 -13.51 -19.53
C LEU A 497 -14.94 -12.23 -20.29
N TYR A 498 -14.88 -11.14 -19.51
CA TYR A 498 -14.14 -9.89 -19.70
C TYR A 498 -14.65 -8.85 -20.72
N ASN A 499 -15.13 -7.70 -20.21
CA ASN A 499 -15.14 -6.44 -20.97
C ASN A 499 -15.21 -5.15 -20.13
N SER A 500 -14.22 -4.86 -19.28
CA SER A 500 -14.17 -3.62 -18.49
C SER A 500 -13.46 -2.43 -19.15
N LEU A 501 -12.89 -2.61 -20.35
CA LEU A 501 -12.09 -1.56 -21.00
C LEU A 501 -12.88 -0.62 -21.92
N TYR A 502 -14.10 -0.97 -22.31
CA TYR A 502 -14.81 -0.28 -23.41
C TYR A 502 -16.06 0.52 -22.99
N ASN A 503 -16.55 0.37 -21.76
CA ASN A 503 -17.64 1.20 -21.22
C ASN A 503 -17.27 1.66 -19.78
N PRO A 504 -16.32 2.59 -19.62
CA PRO A 504 -16.08 3.18 -18.31
C PRO A 504 -17.36 3.90 -17.88
N VAL A 505 -17.69 3.82 -16.59
CA VAL A 505 -18.82 4.59 -16.05
C VAL A 505 -18.57 6.07 -16.36
N THR A 506 -19.45 6.66 -17.17
CA THR A 506 -19.35 8.05 -17.58
C THR A 506 -20.02 8.93 -16.55
N TYR A 507 -19.25 9.80 -15.90
CA TYR A 507 -19.77 10.69 -14.87
C TYR A 507 -19.97 12.11 -15.40
N PHE A 508 -20.95 12.79 -14.81
CA PHE A 508 -21.22 14.21 -15.06
C PHE A 508 -20.57 15.04 -13.96
N ASN A 509 -19.46 15.71 -14.30
CA ASN A 509 -18.78 16.60 -13.37
C ASN A 509 -19.56 17.91 -13.20
N LYS A 510 -20.04 18.21 -11.99
CA LYS A 510 -20.68 19.50 -11.65
C LYS A 510 -19.71 20.70 -11.75
N CYS A 511 -18.39 20.49 -11.69
CA CYS A 511 -17.37 21.53 -11.86
C CYS A 511 -17.13 21.95 -13.33
N LEU A 512 -17.77 21.30 -14.31
CA LEU A 512 -17.69 21.70 -15.74
C LEU A 512 -18.71 22.78 -16.13
N TYR A 513 -19.22 23.57 -15.17
CA TYR A 513 -20.06 24.72 -15.49
C TYR A 513 -19.21 25.99 -15.65
N PRO A 514 -19.30 26.71 -16.78
CA PRO A 514 -20.21 26.50 -17.91
C PRO A 514 -19.72 25.44 -18.91
N PRO A 515 -20.64 24.80 -19.67
CA PRO A 515 -20.32 23.79 -20.67
C PRO A 515 -19.24 24.29 -21.64
N ILE A 516 -18.36 23.39 -22.08
CA ILE A 516 -17.37 23.70 -23.11
C ILE A 516 -18.14 23.96 -24.41
N ILE A 517 -18.21 25.24 -24.80
CA ILE A 517 -18.80 25.65 -26.07
C ILE A 517 -17.73 25.45 -27.15
N ILE A 518 -17.85 24.38 -27.94
CA ILE A 518 -17.06 24.19 -29.16
C ILE A 518 -17.98 24.54 -30.32
N ASN A 519 -17.60 25.54 -31.13
CA ASN A 519 -18.38 25.99 -32.30
C ASN A 519 -19.81 26.47 -31.98
N ASN A 520 -20.04 27.14 -30.84
CA ASN A 520 -21.37 27.57 -30.39
C ASN A 520 -22.37 26.45 -30.08
N GLU A 521 -21.92 25.19 -30.03
CA GLU A 521 -22.69 24.07 -29.51
C GLU A 521 -22.18 23.71 -28.11
N GLU A 522 -23.10 23.56 -27.16
CA GLU A 522 -22.79 22.98 -25.85
C GLU A 522 -22.41 21.52 -26.06
N VAL A 523 -21.10 21.25 -26.07
CA VAL A 523 -20.62 19.88 -26.14
C VAL A 523 -20.63 19.32 -24.73
N ASN A 524 -21.77 18.74 -24.34
CA ASN A 524 -21.89 17.86 -23.17
C ASN A 524 -21.23 16.51 -23.46
N THR A 525 -19.96 16.48 -23.88
CA THR A 525 -19.24 15.21 -23.97
C THR A 525 -18.95 14.75 -22.56
N PRO A 526 -19.54 13.62 -22.12
CA PRO A 526 -19.21 13.03 -20.84
C PRO A 526 -17.72 12.72 -20.84
N ILE A 527 -16.95 13.35 -19.98
CA ILE A 527 -15.55 12.95 -19.80
C ILE A 527 -15.62 11.59 -19.12
N THR A 528 -15.16 10.55 -19.82
CA THR A 528 -15.11 9.19 -19.31
C THR A 528 -14.05 9.16 -18.20
N HIS A 529 -14.44 8.87 -16.96
CA HIS A 529 -13.50 8.86 -15.84
C HIS A 529 -12.89 7.47 -15.71
N TYR A 530 -11.56 7.39 -15.73
CA TYR A 530 -10.81 6.12 -15.72
C TYR A 530 -10.21 5.77 -14.34
N GLY A 531 -10.57 6.46 -13.25
CA GLY A 531 -9.55 6.80 -12.26
C GLY A 531 -9.38 5.94 -11.00
N SER A 532 -10.34 5.13 -10.53
CA SER A 532 -10.13 4.34 -9.30
C SER A 532 -10.33 2.84 -9.50
N GLU A 533 -11.42 2.45 -10.15
CA GLU A 533 -11.73 1.03 -10.45
C GLU A 533 -10.64 0.39 -11.33
N LEU A 534 -10.12 1.13 -12.30
CA LEU A 534 -9.09 0.61 -13.21
C LEU A 534 -7.74 0.48 -12.51
N TYR A 535 -7.32 1.53 -11.79
CA TYR A 535 -5.97 1.61 -11.24
C TYR A 535 -5.83 0.90 -9.90
N PHE A 536 -6.68 1.20 -8.92
CA PHE A 536 -6.66 0.47 -7.65
C PHE A 536 -7.31 -0.88 -7.80
N GLY A 537 -8.39 -0.93 -8.60
CA GLY A 537 -9.26 -2.06 -8.54
C GLY A 537 -8.73 -3.34 -9.13
N THR A 538 -8.00 -3.21 -10.24
CA THR A 538 -7.28 -4.33 -10.83
C THR A 538 -6.35 -5.00 -9.80
N TYR A 539 -5.55 -4.21 -9.08
CA TYR A 539 -4.59 -4.75 -8.11
C TYR A 539 -5.24 -5.26 -6.81
N LEU A 540 -6.25 -4.54 -6.30
CA LEU A 540 -7.03 -5.01 -5.14
C LEU A 540 -7.67 -6.37 -5.44
N ARG A 541 -8.16 -6.57 -6.66
CA ARG A 541 -8.75 -7.85 -7.07
C ARG A 541 -7.72 -8.96 -7.02
N ASP A 542 -6.55 -8.73 -7.60
CA ASP A 542 -5.50 -9.73 -7.69
C ASP A 542 -5.00 -10.16 -6.29
N ILE A 543 -4.95 -9.21 -5.35
CA ILE A 543 -4.60 -9.47 -3.94
C ILE A 543 -5.69 -10.22 -3.18
N LEU A 544 -6.96 -9.81 -3.31
CA LEU A 544 -8.05 -10.37 -2.52
C LEU A 544 -8.50 -11.75 -3.01
N HIS A 545 -8.50 -11.98 -4.33
CA HIS A 545 -8.99 -13.22 -4.94
C HIS A 545 -7.88 -14.25 -5.21
N GLY A 546 -6.62 -13.85 -5.26
CA GLY A 546 -5.50 -14.72 -5.63
C GLY A 546 -5.56 -15.13 -7.11
N TYR A 547 -4.42 -15.12 -7.80
CA TYR A 547 -4.36 -15.33 -9.26
C TYR A 547 -4.67 -16.77 -9.73
N ASN A 548 -5.00 -17.69 -8.82
CA ASN A 548 -5.21 -19.10 -9.15
C ASN A 548 -6.65 -19.37 -9.58
N PHE A 549 -7.04 -18.78 -10.70
CA PHE A 549 -8.19 -19.26 -11.46
C PHE A 549 -7.77 -20.55 -12.17
N SER A 550 -7.77 -21.69 -11.45
CA SER A 550 -7.67 -22.98 -12.11
C SER A 550 -9.00 -23.24 -12.82
N LEU A 551 -9.07 -22.83 -14.08
CA LEU A 551 -10.10 -23.34 -14.98
C LEU A 551 -10.06 -24.87 -14.97
N PRO A 552 -11.21 -25.56 -15.11
CA PRO A 552 -11.22 -26.98 -15.41
C PRO A 552 -10.27 -27.28 -16.59
N ASN A 553 -9.50 -28.38 -16.52
CA ASN A 553 -8.40 -28.70 -17.44
C ASN A 553 -8.74 -28.67 -18.95
N ASN A 554 -10.03 -28.63 -19.31
CA ASN A 554 -10.54 -28.55 -20.67
C ASN A 554 -10.80 -27.12 -21.19
N PHE A 555 -10.56 -26.08 -20.39
CA PHE A 555 -10.66 -24.68 -20.80
C PHE A 555 -9.30 -23.98 -20.73
N GLN A 556 -8.86 -23.41 -21.84
CA GLN A 556 -7.80 -22.41 -21.88
C GLN A 556 -8.36 -21.15 -22.52
N PHE A 557 -8.12 -20.00 -21.88
CA PHE A 557 -8.40 -18.72 -22.51
C PHE A 557 -7.48 -18.54 -23.71
N LEU A 558 -8.05 -18.35 -24.90
CA LEU A 558 -7.25 -18.11 -26.12
C LEU A 558 -6.58 -16.74 -26.15
N ASN A 559 -7.00 -15.87 -25.25
CA ASN A 559 -6.28 -14.68 -24.89
C ASN A 559 -6.16 -14.72 -23.36
N ASN A 560 -4.92 -14.75 -22.84
CA ASN A 560 -4.64 -13.98 -21.62
C ASN A 560 -5.43 -12.66 -21.70
N PRO A 561 -5.97 -12.07 -20.62
CA PRO A 561 -6.40 -10.66 -20.71
C PRO A 561 -5.31 -9.96 -21.50
N PRO A 562 -5.58 -9.44 -22.72
CA PRO A 562 -4.57 -9.38 -23.76
C PRO A 562 -3.37 -8.75 -23.10
N ALA A 563 -2.20 -9.40 -23.07
CA ALA A 563 -1.11 -8.94 -22.18
C ALA A 563 -0.86 -7.42 -22.34
N LEU A 564 -1.21 -6.88 -23.52
CA LEU A 564 -1.52 -5.48 -23.80
C LEU A 564 -2.32 -4.71 -22.72
N ALA A 565 -3.51 -5.12 -22.30
CA ALA A 565 -4.33 -4.47 -21.27
C ALA A 565 -3.65 -4.41 -19.89
N HIS A 566 -3.12 -5.54 -19.39
CA HIS A 566 -2.39 -5.55 -18.12
C HIS A 566 -1.13 -4.69 -18.19
N ASN A 567 -0.33 -4.85 -19.25
CA ASN A 567 0.87 -4.04 -19.47
C ASN A 567 0.52 -2.54 -19.67
N THR A 568 -0.65 -2.23 -20.23
CA THR A 568 -1.13 -0.85 -20.36
C THR A 568 -1.53 -0.29 -19.00
N ILE A 569 -2.28 -1.04 -18.20
CA ILE A 569 -2.65 -0.63 -16.83
C ILE A 569 -1.39 -0.48 -15.99
N LYS A 570 -0.48 -1.47 -16.02
CA LYS A 570 0.83 -1.44 -15.38
C LYS A 570 1.61 -0.19 -15.74
N SER A 571 1.87 0.04 -17.04
CA SER A 571 2.63 1.22 -17.48
C SER A 571 1.91 2.53 -17.18
N THR A 572 0.58 2.54 -17.16
CA THR A 572 -0.21 3.71 -16.73
C THR A 572 -0.05 3.97 -15.24
N VAL A 573 -0.12 2.93 -14.40
CA VAL A 573 0.05 3.06 -12.94
C VAL A 573 1.50 3.41 -12.58
N GLU A 574 2.49 2.82 -13.23
CA GLU A 574 3.89 3.25 -13.15
C GLU A 574 4.01 4.74 -13.50
N GLY A 575 3.39 5.17 -14.60
CA GLY A 575 3.34 6.58 -15.00
C GLY A 575 2.68 7.47 -13.95
N ILE A 576 1.56 7.05 -13.38
CA ILE A 576 0.87 7.78 -12.30
C ILE A 576 1.76 7.89 -11.07
N LEU A 577 2.39 6.81 -10.61
CA LEU A 577 3.31 6.80 -9.47
C LEU A 577 4.53 7.72 -9.71
N ASN A 578 5.12 7.65 -10.90
CA ASN A 578 6.26 8.48 -11.32
C ASN A 578 5.92 9.97 -11.37
N THR A 579 4.66 10.32 -11.61
CA THR A 579 4.22 11.71 -11.64
C THR A 579 3.90 12.27 -10.25
N ALA A 580 3.81 11.44 -9.20
CA ALA A 580 3.48 11.93 -7.86
C ALA A 580 4.49 12.98 -7.38
N PRO A 581 4.03 14.15 -6.86
CA PRO A 581 4.92 15.19 -6.39
C PRO A 581 5.76 14.70 -5.21
N CYS A 582 7.04 15.00 -5.22
CA CYS A 582 7.96 14.61 -4.15
C CYS A 582 7.52 15.16 -2.79
N GLU A 583 6.98 16.37 -2.75
CA GLU A 583 6.63 17.08 -1.51
C GLU A 583 5.31 16.63 -0.87
N GLY A 584 4.62 15.66 -1.47
CA GLY A 584 3.28 15.23 -1.07
C GLY A 584 2.21 15.78 -2.01
N ASN A 585 1.03 15.17 -2.00
CA ASN A 585 -0.13 15.66 -2.75
C ASN A 585 -0.52 17.06 -2.25
N TYR A 586 -0.76 18.00 -3.16
CA TYR A 586 -1.21 19.34 -2.80
C TYR A 586 -2.01 19.99 -3.94
N ASN A 587 -2.84 20.94 -3.55
CA ASN A 587 -3.52 21.88 -4.43
C ASN A 587 -3.32 23.29 -3.90
N LYS A 588 -2.38 24.05 -4.48
CA LYS A 588 -2.06 25.42 -4.08
C LYS A 588 -2.51 26.37 -5.19
N TYR A 589 -3.58 27.14 -5.00
CA TYR A 589 -4.09 28.21 -5.91
C TYR A 589 -4.27 27.83 -7.40
N PRO A 590 -5.09 28.57 -8.18
CA PRO A 590 -5.42 28.20 -9.56
C PRO A 590 -4.24 28.22 -10.58
N SER A 591 -3.02 28.58 -10.17
CA SER A 591 -1.82 28.59 -11.02
C SER A 591 -0.69 27.65 -10.57
N SER A 592 -0.72 27.09 -9.35
CA SER A 592 0.37 26.28 -8.78
C SER A 592 -0.07 24.86 -8.43
N TYR A 593 -0.61 24.16 -9.43
CA TYR A 593 -0.82 22.71 -9.36
C TYR A 593 0.50 21.97 -9.56
N PRO A 594 0.69 20.80 -8.93
CA PRO A 594 1.74 19.89 -9.39
C PRO A 594 1.52 19.63 -10.89
N SER A 595 2.60 19.62 -11.67
CA SER A 595 2.53 19.36 -13.13
C SER A 595 1.85 18.01 -13.46
N ALA A 596 1.78 17.13 -12.47
CA ALA A 596 1.04 15.88 -12.48
C ALA A 596 -0.42 16.06 -12.12
N ALA A 597 -1.29 16.09 -13.14
CA ALA A 597 -2.72 16.30 -13.03
C ALA A 597 -3.51 15.16 -12.34
N PHE A 598 -2.87 14.24 -11.60
CA PHE A 598 -3.53 13.19 -10.84
C PHE A 598 -3.48 13.41 -9.32
N TRP A 599 -2.51 14.19 -8.83
CA TRP A 599 -2.15 14.24 -7.39
C TRP A 599 -2.54 15.53 -6.68
N GLY A 600 -3.51 16.26 -7.24
CA GLY A 600 -4.08 17.48 -6.66
C GLY A 600 -5.44 17.28 -5.97
N ALA A 601 -5.89 16.04 -5.79
CA ALA A 601 -7.10 15.72 -5.02
C ALA A 601 -6.75 15.27 -3.60
N SER A 602 -7.69 15.43 -2.66
CA SER A 602 -7.56 14.89 -1.30
C SER A 602 -7.66 13.37 -1.25
N ASN A 603 -8.24 12.75 -2.28
CA ASN A 603 -8.35 11.32 -2.44
C ASN A 603 -8.44 10.94 -3.91
N PHE A 604 -7.38 10.36 -4.46
CA PHE A 604 -7.36 9.84 -5.82
C PHE A 604 -8.25 8.59 -5.98
N LEU A 605 -8.50 7.85 -4.90
CA LEU A 605 -9.37 6.67 -4.90
C LEU A 605 -10.86 7.02 -5.07
N ASP A 606 -11.27 8.18 -4.56
CA ASP A 606 -12.64 8.68 -4.66
C ASP A 606 -12.80 9.63 -5.88
N ARG A 607 -11.96 10.68 -5.96
CA ARG A 607 -12.13 11.80 -6.88
C ARG A 607 -10.86 12.11 -7.67
N PRO A 608 -10.56 11.31 -8.71
CA PRO A 608 -9.41 11.51 -9.59
C PRO A 608 -9.55 12.74 -10.52
N ASP A 609 -10.70 13.43 -10.52
CA ASP A 609 -11.20 14.29 -11.60
C ASP A 609 -10.99 15.80 -11.42
N ARG A 610 -10.48 16.24 -10.27
CA ARG A 610 -10.53 17.67 -9.88
C ARG A 610 -9.57 18.61 -10.61
N LEU A 611 -8.84 18.14 -11.62
CA LEU A 611 -7.67 18.85 -12.15
C LEU A 611 -7.86 19.51 -13.52
N TRP A 612 -9.04 19.39 -14.15
CA TRP A 612 -9.19 19.85 -15.53
C TRP A 612 -9.85 21.22 -15.74
N ASN A 613 -10.42 21.89 -14.72
CA ASN A 613 -10.99 23.23 -14.93
C ASN A 613 -10.53 24.28 -13.90
N LYS A 614 -9.72 25.23 -14.38
CA LYS A 614 -8.75 26.04 -13.62
C LYS A 614 -9.29 27.24 -12.83
N THR A 615 -10.60 27.42 -12.65
CA THR A 615 -11.10 28.67 -12.01
C THR A 615 -12.35 28.54 -11.15
N THR A 616 -13.16 27.50 -11.29
CA THR A 616 -14.51 27.46 -10.70
C THR A 616 -14.66 26.60 -9.44
N CYS A 617 -13.67 25.76 -9.09
CA CYS A 617 -13.73 24.90 -7.90
C CYS A 617 -12.60 25.20 -6.89
N PRO A 618 -12.59 26.39 -6.24
CA PRO A 618 -11.59 26.78 -5.23
C PRO A 618 -11.72 26.03 -3.88
N GLU A 619 -12.69 25.12 -3.74
CA GLU A 619 -13.11 24.57 -2.43
C GLU A 619 -12.15 23.55 -1.82
N PHE A 620 -11.07 23.17 -2.53
CA PHE A 620 -10.17 22.10 -2.10
C PHE A 620 -8.71 22.53 -2.21
N LEU A 621 -8.37 23.66 -1.62
CA LEU A 621 -6.99 24.13 -1.55
C LEU A 621 -6.33 23.59 -0.28
N GLY A 622 -5.31 22.75 -0.42
CA GLY A 622 -4.59 22.24 0.73
C GLY A 622 -3.47 21.27 0.35
N GLU A 623 -2.70 20.89 1.36
CA GLU A 623 -1.78 19.77 1.35
C GLU A 623 -2.54 18.52 1.83
N TYR A 624 -2.40 17.38 1.16
CA TYR A 624 -3.17 16.15 1.48
C TYR A 624 -2.27 15.01 1.93
N SER A 625 -2.75 14.10 2.77
CA SER A 625 -1.94 13.04 3.39
C SER A 625 -1.14 12.16 2.40
N GLY A 626 -1.68 11.91 1.21
CA GLY A 626 -1.08 11.04 0.21
C GLY A 626 -1.26 9.54 0.50
N THR A 627 -2.26 9.18 1.31
CA THR A 627 -2.61 7.78 1.61
C THR A 627 -3.03 6.99 0.38
N ASP A 628 -3.62 7.66 -0.61
CA ASP A 628 -3.95 7.12 -1.92
C ASP A 628 -2.70 6.74 -2.75
N TYR A 629 -1.67 7.58 -2.76
CA TYR A 629 -0.37 7.27 -3.36
C TYR A 629 0.27 6.07 -2.70
N MET A 630 0.31 6.08 -1.35
CA MET A 630 0.88 4.98 -0.59
C MET A 630 0.14 3.66 -0.84
N LEU A 631 -1.19 3.69 -0.90
CA LEU A 631 -1.98 2.50 -1.20
C LEU A 631 -1.72 2.00 -2.62
N LEU A 632 -1.77 2.88 -3.63
CA LEU A 632 -1.51 2.51 -5.03
C LEU A 632 -0.11 1.93 -5.21
N HIS A 633 0.90 2.56 -4.59
CA HIS A 633 2.27 2.07 -4.55
C HIS A 633 2.33 0.65 -3.99
N ASN A 634 1.71 0.41 -2.84
CA ASN A 634 1.79 -0.89 -2.20
C ASN A 634 1.06 -1.98 -3.00
N LEU A 635 -0.12 -1.66 -3.51
CA LEU A 635 -0.89 -2.57 -4.36
C LEU A 635 -0.08 -2.96 -5.60
N TYR A 636 0.49 -1.98 -6.30
CA TYR A 636 1.33 -2.18 -7.48
C TYR A 636 2.49 -3.14 -7.20
N TYR A 637 3.26 -2.92 -6.13
CA TYR A 637 4.42 -3.76 -5.83
C TYR A 637 4.09 -5.12 -5.22
N LEU A 638 2.92 -5.28 -4.60
CA LEU A 638 2.44 -6.60 -4.16
C LEU A 638 2.04 -7.49 -5.34
N THR A 639 1.51 -6.91 -6.41
CA THR A 639 1.00 -7.66 -7.57
C THR A 639 2.05 -7.87 -8.64
N GLU A 640 2.84 -6.85 -8.95
CA GLU A 640 3.87 -6.93 -10.00
C GLU A 640 5.17 -7.58 -9.50
N GLY A 641 5.35 -7.62 -8.18
CA GLY A 641 6.62 -7.98 -7.55
C GLY A 641 7.66 -6.86 -7.71
N THR A 642 8.78 -7.02 -7.00
CA THR A 642 9.92 -6.11 -7.07
C THR A 642 11.23 -6.89 -7.06
N ASP A 643 12.13 -6.54 -7.96
CA ASP A 643 13.53 -7.01 -7.89
C ASP A 643 14.38 -6.13 -6.95
N PHE A 644 13.86 -4.98 -6.49
CA PHE A 644 14.59 -4.07 -5.62
C PHE A 644 14.29 -4.33 -4.13
N PRO A 645 15.27 -4.12 -3.23
CA PRO A 645 15.06 -4.31 -1.80
C PRO A 645 14.16 -3.20 -1.23
N ILE A 646 13.02 -3.60 -0.68
CA ILE A 646 12.18 -2.72 0.12
C ILE A 646 12.92 -2.44 1.43
N GLU A 647 13.57 -1.27 1.50
CA GLU A 647 14.20 -0.74 2.71
C GLU A 647 13.26 0.24 3.42
N ASP A 648 13.19 0.19 4.75
CA ASP A 648 12.62 1.25 5.57
C ASP A 648 13.51 2.50 5.56
N TYR A 649 12.93 3.65 5.18
CA TYR A 649 13.60 4.94 5.20
C TYR A 649 13.10 5.88 6.32
N ILE A 650 12.10 5.49 7.11
CA ILE A 650 11.65 6.27 8.27
C ILE A 650 12.69 6.18 9.38
N ASP A 651 12.92 4.96 9.87
CA ASP A 651 13.89 4.68 10.92
C ASP A 651 14.98 3.78 10.38
N ARG A 652 16.25 4.16 10.59
CA ARG A 652 17.37 3.40 10.04
C ARG A 652 18.45 3.12 11.06
N LYS A 653 18.96 1.88 11.02
CA LYS A 653 20.11 1.43 11.79
C LYS A 653 21.38 1.53 10.95
N ALA A 654 22.33 2.38 11.37
CA ALA A 654 23.64 2.44 10.74
C ALA A 654 24.58 1.45 11.42
N VAL A 655 24.66 0.23 10.87
CA VAL A 655 25.49 -0.87 11.42
C VAL A 655 26.79 -1.10 10.65
N THR A 656 26.95 -0.53 9.46
CA THR A 656 28.13 -0.75 8.62
C THR A 656 29.31 0.11 9.07
N ASN A 657 30.41 -0.52 9.47
CA ASN A 657 31.67 0.16 9.79
C ASN A 657 32.25 0.86 8.55
N TYR A 658 32.90 2.01 8.76
CA TYR A 658 33.53 2.80 7.71
C TYR A 658 35.04 2.95 7.95
N PRO A 659 35.88 2.87 6.91
CA PRO A 659 35.54 2.50 5.54
C PRO A 659 35.27 1.00 5.41
N ASN A 660 34.39 0.63 4.47
CA ASN A 660 34.23 -0.75 4.05
C ASN A 660 35.22 -1.00 2.89
N GLY A 661 36.48 -1.33 3.21
CA GLY A 661 37.57 -1.54 2.24
C GLY A 661 38.83 -0.67 2.46
N ASN A 662 39.91 -0.97 1.74
CA ASN A 662 41.27 -0.43 2.00
C ASN A 662 41.55 0.99 1.46
N SER A 663 40.60 1.68 0.83
CA SER A 663 40.89 2.91 0.08
C SER A 663 39.79 3.96 0.22
N PHE A 664 39.80 4.75 1.29
CA PHE A 664 39.10 6.04 1.31
C PHE A 664 40.11 7.17 1.51
N ILE A 665 40.04 8.14 0.60
CA ILE A 665 40.63 9.48 0.77
C ILE A 665 39.46 10.36 1.26
N VAL A 666 39.75 11.22 2.23
CA VAL A 666 38.80 12.01 3.05
C VAL A 666 37.75 12.90 2.32
N PRO A 667 37.81 13.24 1.01
CA PRO A 667 36.77 14.12 0.45
C PRO A 667 35.36 13.51 0.34
N ASN A 668 35.20 12.19 0.27
CA ASN A 668 33.92 11.55 -0.05
C ASN A 668 33.27 10.93 1.19
N LYS A 669 32.57 11.75 1.99
CA LYS A 669 31.75 11.28 3.12
C LYS A 669 30.64 10.38 2.61
N LYS A 670 30.53 9.16 3.16
CA LYS A 670 29.37 8.31 2.87
C LYS A 670 28.17 8.79 3.68
N THR A 671 27.12 9.22 2.97
CA THR A 671 25.90 9.71 3.63
C THR A 671 24.94 8.56 3.93
N PHE A 672 24.37 8.60 5.12
CA PHE A 672 23.31 7.72 5.60
C PHE A 672 22.12 8.59 6.01
N GLY A 673 21.05 8.55 5.22
CA GLY A 673 19.85 9.34 5.42
C GLY A 673 18.67 8.52 5.96
N SER A 674 17.85 9.12 6.83
CA SER A 674 16.48 8.66 7.13
C SER A 674 15.53 9.86 7.27
N PHE A 675 14.23 9.64 7.12
CA PHE A 675 13.22 10.68 7.26
C PHE A 675 12.92 11.05 8.71
N GLU A 676 13.10 10.12 9.66
CA GLU A 676 12.78 10.36 11.07
C GLU A 676 13.95 10.12 12.02
N LYS A 677 14.41 8.87 12.15
CA LYS A 677 15.46 8.53 13.13
C LYS A 677 16.60 7.71 12.54
N ILE A 678 17.81 8.04 12.96
CA ILE A 678 18.98 7.20 12.76
C ILE A 678 19.48 6.70 14.11
N HIS A 679 19.62 5.39 14.25
CA HIS A 679 20.36 4.76 15.34
C HIS A 679 21.70 4.24 14.80
N ALA A 680 22.80 4.88 15.20
CA ALA A 680 24.14 4.51 14.75
C ALA A 680 24.81 3.55 15.75
N TYR A 681 25.32 2.45 15.19
CA TYR A 681 25.98 1.33 15.87
C TYR A 681 27.36 1.04 15.28
N ASN A 682 27.77 1.79 14.27
CA ASN A 682 28.95 1.50 13.48
C ASN A 682 30.21 2.20 13.99
N THR A 683 31.36 1.62 13.68
CA THR A 683 32.69 2.18 13.91
C THR A 683 33.17 2.93 12.67
N ILE A 684 33.62 4.16 12.84
CA ILE A 684 34.31 4.96 11.83
C ILE A 684 35.80 4.88 12.11
N ALA A 685 36.53 4.09 11.34
CA ALA A 685 37.98 3.92 11.42
C ALA A 685 38.73 5.21 11.08
N SER A 686 40.03 5.22 11.37
CA SER A 686 40.91 6.40 11.33
C SER A 686 41.03 7.09 9.96
N ASN A 687 40.58 6.46 8.88
CA ASN A 687 40.53 7.00 7.52
C ASN A 687 39.10 7.02 6.94
N GLY A 688 38.09 6.75 7.77
CA GLY A 688 36.68 6.75 7.40
C GLY A 688 36.07 8.14 7.50
N ALA A 689 35.09 8.40 6.63
CA ALA A 689 34.28 9.61 6.66
C ALA A 689 32.80 9.28 6.48
N ALA A 690 31.94 9.68 7.44
CA ALA A 690 30.50 9.39 7.40
C ALA A 690 29.64 10.64 7.62
N GLU A 691 28.46 10.67 7.05
CA GLU A 691 27.47 11.73 7.32
C GLU A 691 26.10 11.11 7.61
N TYR A 692 25.59 11.34 8.80
CA TYR A 692 24.25 10.92 9.23
C TYR A 692 23.30 12.10 9.04
N ARG A 693 22.20 11.90 8.29
CA ARG A 693 21.17 12.90 8.07
C ARG A 693 19.81 12.36 8.47
N SER A 694 19.16 12.99 9.44
CA SER A 694 17.83 12.56 9.88
C SER A 694 16.89 13.74 10.07
N GLY A 695 15.59 13.50 9.93
CA GLY A 695 14.58 14.55 10.09
C GLY A 695 14.30 14.92 11.55
N LYS A 696 14.39 13.96 12.49
CA LYS A 696 14.11 14.19 13.92
C LYS A 696 15.28 13.88 14.82
N GLU A 697 15.92 12.72 14.66
CA GLU A 697 16.83 12.20 15.68
C GLU A 697 18.02 11.46 15.07
N ILE A 698 19.21 11.68 15.62
CA ILE A 698 20.39 10.85 15.37
C ILE A 698 20.93 10.39 16.73
N ALA A 699 20.69 9.14 17.07
CA ALA A 699 21.21 8.52 18.29
C ALA A 699 22.54 7.82 17.98
N LEU A 700 23.62 8.29 18.60
CA LEU A 700 24.95 7.66 18.58
C LEU A 700 25.06 6.76 19.81
N LEU A 701 24.79 5.47 19.65
CA LEU A 701 24.57 4.58 20.80
C LEU A 701 25.91 3.99 21.32
N PRO A 702 26.15 3.97 22.65
CA PRO A 702 27.44 3.58 23.23
C PRO A 702 27.79 2.10 23.04
N SER A 703 29.10 1.83 23.15
CA SER A 703 29.78 0.57 22.83
C SER A 703 29.48 -0.61 23.76
N GLY A 704 28.71 -1.58 23.26
CA GLY A 704 28.93 -3.03 23.46
C GLY A 704 29.69 -3.63 22.26
N SER A 705 29.50 -4.91 21.93
CA SER A 705 30.08 -5.57 20.73
C SER A 705 29.62 -5.00 19.37
N GLY A 706 28.84 -3.92 19.36
CA GLY A 706 28.38 -3.22 18.17
C GLY A 706 27.82 -1.82 18.44
N GLY A 707 28.45 -1.01 19.30
CA GLY A 707 28.04 0.41 19.45
C GLY A 707 28.85 1.37 18.59
N PHE A 708 28.38 2.61 18.46
CA PHE A 708 29.02 3.65 17.68
C PHE A 708 30.40 4.01 18.26
N SER A 709 31.40 4.09 17.40
CA SER A 709 32.72 4.60 17.77
C SER A 709 33.40 5.31 16.60
N ALA A 710 34.32 6.24 16.89
CA ALA A 710 35.07 6.97 15.88
C ALA A 710 36.56 6.96 16.28
N SER A 711 37.41 6.44 15.40
CA SER A 711 38.85 6.28 15.64
C SER A 711 39.59 7.59 15.34
N ASN A 712 40.72 7.81 16.02
CA ASN A 712 41.53 9.01 15.76
C ASN A 712 41.90 9.13 14.26
N GLY A 713 41.56 10.25 13.64
CA GLY A 713 41.71 10.50 12.20
C GLY A 713 40.43 10.36 11.38
N SER A 714 39.36 9.76 11.93
CA SER A 714 38.05 9.70 11.30
C SER A 714 37.37 11.08 11.22
N ASP A 715 36.49 11.27 10.24
CA ASP A 715 35.59 12.43 10.15
C ASP A 715 34.12 11.97 10.17
N PHE A 716 33.25 12.64 10.92
CA PHE A 716 31.83 12.39 10.78
C PHE A 716 30.95 13.61 11.03
N ASN A 717 29.82 13.65 10.34
CA ASN A 717 28.77 14.66 10.49
C ASN A 717 27.48 14.00 10.98
N ALA A 718 26.78 14.63 11.91
CA ALA A 718 25.40 14.30 12.27
C ALA A 718 24.54 15.55 12.08
N ILE A 719 23.58 15.49 11.15
CA ILE A 719 22.75 16.64 10.75
C ILE A 719 21.29 16.28 10.94
N ILE A 720 20.65 16.95 11.90
CA ILE A 720 19.19 16.90 12.06
C ILE A 720 18.60 18.04 11.24
N ARG A 721 17.98 17.68 10.12
CA ARG A 721 17.29 18.63 9.25
C ARG A 721 16.23 17.89 8.45
N PHE A 722 15.09 18.53 8.25
CA PHE A 722 14.07 18.07 7.33
C PHE A 722 14.66 17.71 5.96
N TYR A 723 14.35 16.50 5.49
CA TYR A 723 14.89 15.97 4.24
C TYR A 723 13.84 16.11 3.13
N PRO A 724 14.01 17.02 2.15
CA PRO A 724 13.07 17.10 1.04
C PRO A 724 13.25 15.89 0.12
N CYS A 725 12.14 15.36 -0.40
CA CYS A 725 12.17 14.20 -1.29
C CYS A 725 12.97 14.47 -2.60
N SER A 726 12.97 15.70 -3.12
CA SER A 726 13.76 16.11 -4.30
C SER A 726 15.28 16.23 -4.05
N GLY A 727 15.72 16.28 -2.79
CA GLY A 727 17.14 16.23 -2.42
C GLY A 727 17.77 14.84 -2.56
N TYR A 728 16.99 13.84 -2.98
CA TYR A 728 17.39 12.44 -3.07
C TYR A 728 17.89 12.03 -4.46
N SER A 729 18.63 12.90 -5.16
CA SER A 729 19.41 12.44 -6.32
C SER A 729 20.40 11.36 -5.88
N GLU A 730 20.77 10.42 -6.75
CA GLU A 730 21.66 9.28 -6.51
C GLU A 730 23.01 9.61 -5.82
N ASN A 731 23.32 10.89 -5.64
CA ASN A 731 24.50 11.41 -4.99
C ASN A 731 24.25 11.90 -3.55
N MET A 732 23.98 10.96 -2.64
CA MET A 732 24.44 11.02 -1.24
C MET A 732 26.00 11.03 -1.11
N ASN A 733 26.70 11.46 -2.18
CA ASN A 733 28.14 11.55 -2.36
C ASN A 733 28.61 12.84 -3.08
N LYS A 734 27.75 13.80 -3.43
CA LYS A 734 28.23 15.11 -3.93
C LYS A 734 27.45 16.28 -3.35
N GLY A 735 28.19 17.18 -2.72
CA GLY A 735 27.71 18.40 -2.10
C GLY A 735 27.10 19.42 -3.05
N SER A 736 26.75 20.55 -2.42
CA SER A 736 26.01 21.74 -2.87
C SER A 736 24.49 21.56 -3.06
N LEU A 737 23.76 22.10 -2.08
CA LEU A 737 22.35 22.49 -2.18
C LEU A 737 22.19 23.49 -3.35
N PRO A 738 21.07 23.46 -4.10
CA PRO A 738 20.64 24.62 -4.88
C PRO A 738 20.36 25.79 -3.92
N SER A 739 20.87 26.96 -4.27
CA SER A 739 20.90 28.19 -3.48
C SER A 739 19.57 28.94 -3.39
N ASP A 740 18.43 28.30 -3.60
CA ASP A 740 17.20 29.03 -3.88
C ASP A 740 16.35 29.22 -2.60
N ASP A 741 16.16 30.50 -2.26
CA ASP A 741 15.17 31.10 -1.35
C ASP A 741 15.40 31.12 0.18
N PHE A 742 16.65 31.12 0.64
CA PHE A 742 17.00 31.87 1.85
C PHE A 742 17.85 33.08 1.46
N SER A 743 17.22 34.25 1.37
CA SER A 743 17.93 35.52 1.25
C SER A 743 18.93 35.62 2.41
N SER A 744 20.20 35.54 2.07
CA SER A 744 21.31 35.67 2.99
C SER A 744 21.39 37.11 3.50
N ASN A 745 20.75 37.38 4.63
CA ASN A 745 21.29 38.39 5.54
C ASN A 745 22.59 37.81 6.13
N SER A 746 23.69 38.09 5.45
CA SER A 746 25.05 37.61 5.71
C SER A 746 25.69 38.15 7.01
N ASN A 747 24.91 38.47 8.03
CA ASN A 747 25.43 39.01 9.31
C ASN A 747 25.07 38.21 10.56
N GLU A 748 24.38 37.06 10.46
CA GLU A 748 24.28 36.15 11.59
C GLU A 748 25.43 35.14 11.56
N ASN A 749 26.41 35.39 12.43
CA ASN A 749 27.41 34.40 12.85
C ASN A 749 26.70 33.18 13.45
N VAL A 750 26.29 32.23 12.61
CA VAL A 750 25.94 30.88 13.05
C VAL A 750 27.22 30.27 13.60
N GLN A 751 27.38 30.31 14.92
CA GLN A 751 28.44 29.57 15.61
C GLN A 751 28.23 28.08 15.36
N THR A 752 29.00 27.53 14.43
CA THR A 752 29.29 26.11 14.38
C THR A 752 30.00 25.75 15.68
N SER A 753 29.25 25.17 16.62
CA SER A 753 29.82 24.67 17.86
C SER A 753 30.64 23.42 17.53
N TYR A 754 31.92 23.61 17.20
CA TYR A 754 32.91 22.55 17.25
C TYR A 754 33.05 22.09 18.70
N VAL A 755 32.42 20.97 19.05
CA VAL A 755 32.72 20.27 20.30
C VAL A 755 34.04 19.53 20.08
N LYS A 756 35.15 20.26 20.25
CA LYS A 756 36.45 19.64 20.49
C LYS A 756 36.50 19.30 21.97
N GLY A 757 36.72 18.03 22.28
CA GLY A 757 36.57 17.49 23.63
C GLY A 757 37.38 18.25 24.67
N ASP A 758 36.67 19.01 25.51
CA ASP A 758 37.12 19.42 26.83
C ASP A 758 35.94 19.26 27.81
N THR A 759 36.15 18.35 28.76
CA THR A 759 35.42 18.07 30.00
C THR A 759 34.23 18.97 30.33
N ILE A 760 33.01 18.54 29.96
CA ILE A 760 31.75 19.15 30.42
C ILE A 760 31.49 18.68 31.86
N ASN A 761 31.89 19.49 32.83
CA ASN A 761 31.45 19.31 34.21
C ASN A 761 31.27 20.68 34.88
N ARG A 762 30.16 21.36 34.55
CA ARG A 762 29.42 22.31 35.41
C ARG A 762 28.23 22.91 34.64
N ASN A 763 27.06 22.96 35.30
CA ASN A 763 25.79 23.61 34.93
C ASN A 763 24.61 22.73 34.45
N PHE A 764 24.57 21.43 34.76
CA PHE A 764 23.34 20.62 34.65
C PHE A 764 22.56 20.47 35.97
N THR A 765 23.06 21.03 37.07
CA THR A 765 22.53 20.75 38.41
C THR A 765 21.26 21.54 38.74
N SER A 766 20.97 22.67 38.09
CA SER A 766 19.83 23.52 38.48
C SER A 766 18.48 23.14 37.83
N PHE A 767 18.45 22.19 36.89
CA PHE A 767 17.20 21.78 36.22
C PHE A 767 16.58 20.50 36.81
N LYS A 768 17.36 19.72 37.58
CA LYS A 768 16.95 18.40 38.09
C LYS A 768 16.16 18.43 39.41
N GLU A 769 16.14 19.56 40.12
CA GLU A 769 15.53 19.64 41.46
C GLU A 769 14.00 19.90 41.47
N LYS A 770 13.34 19.98 40.32
CA LYS A 770 11.88 20.26 40.25
C LYS A 770 11.01 19.13 39.72
N PHE A 771 11.57 17.98 39.35
CA PHE A 771 10.77 16.80 39.00
C PHE A 771 10.86 15.69 40.05
N ASN A 772 9.69 15.15 40.37
CA ASN A 772 9.38 14.30 41.50
C ASN A 772 10.28 13.04 41.59
N PRO A 773 11.05 12.82 42.68
CA PRO A 773 12.01 11.71 42.80
C PRO A 773 11.39 10.29 42.84
N GLN A 774 10.06 10.19 42.90
CA GLN A 774 9.36 8.90 42.86
C GLN A 774 9.24 8.30 41.44
N LEU A 775 9.28 9.12 40.38
CA LEU A 775 9.18 8.64 38.99
C LEU A 775 10.49 8.04 38.47
N ASP A 776 11.65 8.57 38.87
CA ASP A 776 12.96 8.05 38.45
C ASP A 776 13.21 6.63 39.01
N SER A 777 12.69 6.34 40.20
CA SER A 777 12.82 5.02 40.82
C SER A 777 11.97 3.96 40.10
N ILE A 778 10.79 4.34 39.60
CA ILE A 778 9.89 3.47 38.84
C ILE A 778 10.43 3.24 37.42
N ASN A 779 10.94 4.29 36.76
CA ASN A 779 11.56 4.18 35.43
C ASN A 779 12.86 3.36 35.45
N PHE A 780 13.66 3.45 36.52
CA PHE A 780 14.85 2.61 36.66
C PHE A 780 14.49 1.12 36.84
N ILE A 781 13.44 0.81 37.60
CA ILE A 781 12.97 -0.58 37.76
C ILE A 781 12.37 -1.09 36.45
N TYR A 782 11.57 -0.27 35.77
CA TYR A 782 10.95 -0.63 34.48
C TYR A 782 12.01 -0.89 33.39
N ASN A 783 13.01 -0.01 33.26
CA ASN A 783 14.08 -0.16 32.26
C ASN A 783 14.97 -1.37 32.55
N ASN A 784 15.30 -1.67 33.80
CA ASN A 784 16.05 -2.87 34.15
C ASN A 784 15.25 -4.17 33.92
N ILE A 785 13.91 -4.13 34.08
CA ILE A 785 13.05 -5.27 33.80
C ILE A 785 12.89 -5.46 32.28
N MET A 786 12.71 -4.39 31.51
CA MET A 786 12.58 -4.44 30.05
C MET A 786 13.89 -4.80 29.34
N GLU A 787 15.03 -4.32 29.84
CA GLU A 787 16.36 -4.72 29.35
C GLU A 787 16.60 -6.20 29.60
N LYS A 788 16.21 -6.72 30.79
CA LYS A 788 16.23 -8.16 31.04
C LYS A 788 15.30 -8.92 30.09
N ILE A 789 14.03 -8.52 29.95
CA ILE A 789 13.06 -9.24 29.08
C ILE A 789 13.49 -9.26 27.61
N ASN A 790 14.07 -8.18 27.07
CA ASN A 790 14.53 -8.14 25.68
C ASN A 790 15.83 -8.92 25.42
N THR A 791 16.62 -9.21 26.45
CA THR A 791 17.86 -10.01 26.30
C THR A 791 17.58 -11.50 26.07
N TYR A 792 16.36 -11.97 26.35
CA TYR A 792 15.98 -13.39 26.22
C TYR A 792 15.28 -13.77 24.90
N LYS A 793 15.22 -12.86 23.91
CA LYS A 793 14.64 -13.13 22.57
C LYS A 793 15.61 -13.81 21.57
N ASN A 794 16.80 -14.21 22.00
CA ASN A 794 17.89 -14.65 21.13
C ASN A 794 18.06 -16.18 21.00
N ILE A 795 16.98 -16.94 21.06
CA ILE A 795 17.02 -18.41 20.88
C ILE A 795 16.33 -18.78 19.56
N GLU A 796 17.09 -19.28 18.60
CA GLU A 796 16.59 -19.78 17.32
C GLU A 796 16.71 -21.30 17.23
N ILE A 797 15.72 -21.96 16.63
CA ILE A 797 15.74 -23.42 16.39
C ILE A 797 15.49 -23.66 14.90
N TYR A 798 16.49 -24.19 14.19
CA TYR A 798 16.38 -24.37 12.74
C TYR A 798 17.10 -25.64 12.21
N PRO A 799 16.56 -26.29 11.17
CA PRO A 799 15.23 -26.04 10.61
C PRO A 799 14.11 -26.52 11.56
N ASN A 800 12.95 -25.88 11.48
CA ASN A 800 11.73 -26.30 12.18
C ASN A 800 10.52 -26.04 11.26
N PRO A 801 9.85 -27.08 10.70
CA PRO A 801 10.03 -28.51 10.98
C PRO A 801 11.36 -29.13 10.50
N ASN A 802 11.73 -30.31 11.01
CA ASN A 802 12.93 -31.06 10.60
C ASN A 802 12.71 -32.58 10.60
N SER A 803 13.71 -33.35 10.15
CA SER A 803 13.70 -34.84 10.10
C SER A 803 14.33 -35.51 11.34
N GLY A 804 14.43 -34.77 12.44
CA GLY A 804 15.13 -35.18 13.67
C GLY A 804 16.46 -34.46 13.86
N LYS A 805 17.03 -33.82 12.83
CA LYS A 805 18.27 -33.05 12.93
C LYS A 805 18.01 -31.54 12.87
N PHE A 806 18.47 -30.79 13.86
CA PHE A 806 18.34 -29.34 13.90
C PHE A 806 19.42 -28.70 14.78
N TRP A 807 19.48 -27.38 14.75
CA TRP A 807 20.36 -26.54 15.56
C TRP A 807 19.53 -25.74 16.55
N ILE A 808 20.08 -25.57 17.74
CA ILE A 808 19.63 -24.57 18.71
C ILE A 808 20.73 -23.51 18.76
N ASP A 809 20.43 -22.30 18.29
CA ASP A 809 21.33 -21.16 18.33
C ASP A 809 20.89 -20.21 19.44
N ILE A 810 21.80 -19.90 20.36
CA ILE A 810 21.56 -19.05 21.52
C ILE A 810 22.57 -17.91 21.47
N HIS A 811 22.13 -16.71 21.12
CA HIS A 811 22.98 -15.52 21.15
C HIS A 811 22.85 -14.79 22.48
N GLN A 812 23.48 -15.33 23.53
CA GLN A 812 23.60 -14.64 24.81
C GLN A 812 24.92 -13.87 24.92
N ASN A 813 24.81 -12.58 25.25
CA ASN A 813 25.95 -11.69 25.53
C ASN A 813 26.39 -11.75 27.01
N THR A 814 26.04 -12.81 27.73
CA THR A 814 26.28 -12.94 29.18
C THR A 814 27.02 -14.23 29.52
N ASP A 815 27.89 -14.17 30.53
CA ASP A 815 28.57 -15.35 31.14
C ASP A 815 27.62 -16.21 32.00
N GLU A 816 26.30 -16.03 31.85
CA GLU A 816 25.31 -16.77 32.62
C GLU A 816 25.27 -18.24 32.17
N HIS A 817 25.32 -19.16 33.13
CA HIS A 817 25.17 -20.58 32.84
C HIS A 817 23.70 -20.94 32.55
N PHE A 818 23.47 -21.85 31.61
CA PHE A 818 22.15 -22.42 31.36
C PHE A 818 22.18 -23.92 31.03
N ASP A 819 21.06 -24.59 31.31
CA ASP A 819 20.80 -25.98 30.99
C ASP A 819 19.77 -26.07 29.86
N ILE A 820 19.96 -26.98 28.91
CA ILE A 820 18.97 -27.29 27.87
C ILE A 820 18.43 -28.69 28.13
N THR A 821 17.11 -28.83 28.08
CA THR A 821 16.42 -30.12 28.12
C THR A 821 15.40 -30.17 27.00
N ILE A 822 15.31 -31.28 26.29
CA ILE A 822 14.27 -31.51 25.28
C ILE A 822 13.41 -32.65 25.79
N SER A 823 12.11 -32.42 25.88
CA SER A 823 11.13 -33.43 26.29
C SER A 823 10.12 -33.74 25.20
N ASP A 824 9.59 -34.96 25.22
CA ASP A 824 8.40 -35.30 24.43
C ASP A 824 7.14 -34.60 24.99
N VAL A 825 6.00 -34.77 24.32
CA VAL A 825 4.70 -34.17 24.73
C VAL A 825 4.17 -34.70 26.07
N ILE A 826 4.71 -35.80 26.61
CA ILE A 826 4.32 -36.39 27.90
C ILE A 826 5.28 -35.93 29.01
N GLY A 827 6.36 -35.22 28.65
CA GLY A 827 7.35 -34.68 29.58
C GLY A 827 8.55 -35.59 29.82
N ASN A 828 8.72 -36.69 29.07
CA ASN A 828 9.93 -37.49 29.17
C ASN A 828 11.10 -36.73 28.54
N ILE A 829 12.18 -36.53 29.28
CA ILE A 829 13.39 -35.87 28.78
C ILE A 829 14.11 -36.84 27.84
N VAL A 830 14.24 -36.45 26.57
CA VAL A 830 14.87 -37.24 25.51
C VAL A 830 16.28 -36.73 25.14
N TYR A 831 16.61 -35.51 25.54
CA TYR A 831 17.94 -34.90 25.37
C TYR A 831 18.20 -33.90 26.51
N SER A 832 19.44 -33.80 27.00
CA SER A 832 19.82 -32.80 28.00
C SER A 832 21.30 -32.44 27.91
N GLU A 833 21.57 -31.14 27.97
CA GLU A 833 22.90 -30.55 28.14
C GLU A 833 22.89 -29.58 29.31
N LYS A 834 23.98 -29.46 30.06
CA LYS A 834 24.05 -28.67 31.29
C LYS A 834 25.26 -27.77 31.36
N TYR A 835 25.15 -26.69 32.11
CA TYR A 835 26.24 -25.74 32.39
C TYR A 835 26.85 -25.08 31.15
N LEU A 836 26.03 -24.79 30.15
CA LEU A 836 26.43 -24.08 28.92
C LEU A 836 26.58 -22.57 29.18
N THR A 837 27.44 -21.87 28.42
CA THR A 837 27.71 -20.43 28.58
C THR A 837 27.93 -19.73 27.23
N GLY A 838 27.57 -18.45 27.13
CA GLY A 838 27.90 -17.59 25.99
C GLY A 838 27.06 -17.84 24.73
N VAL A 839 27.60 -17.46 23.58
CA VAL A 839 27.00 -17.73 22.26
C VAL A 839 27.21 -19.21 21.91
N LEU A 840 26.12 -19.94 21.67
CA LEU A 840 26.15 -21.38 21.46
C LEU A 840 25.31 -21.79 20.24
N GLU A 841 25.96 -22.47 19.29
CA GLU A 841 25.29 -23.27 18.26
C GLU A 841 25.36 -24.75 18.66
N LEU A 842 24.23 -25.31 19.09
CA LEU A 842 24.15 -26.70 19.56
C LEU A 842 23.44 -27.58 18.53
N PRO A 843 24.13 -28.53 17.88
CA PRO A 843 23.49 -29.50 17.01
C PRO A 843 22.74 -30.57 17.83
N VAL A 844 21.50 -30.86 17.44
CA VAL A 844 20.64 -31.87 18.07
C VAL A 844 20.22 -32.90 17.04
N ASP A 845 20.31 -34.18 17.42
CA ASP A 845 19.89 -35.33 16.59
C ASP A 845 18.91 -36.23 17.37
N LEU A 846 17.64 -36.13 17.00
CA LEU A 846 16.51 -36.93 17.48
C LEU A 846 16.03 -37.94 16.43
N THR A 847 16.83 -38.26 15.41
CA THR A 847 16.40 -39.15 14.29
C THR A 847 15.97 -40.55 14.72
N LEU A 848 16.43 -41.02 15.88
CA LEU A 848 16.05 -42.32 16.46
C LEU A 848 14.76 -42.28 17.28
N LEU A 849 14.18 -41.09 17.48
CA LEU A 849 12.95 -40.91 18.22
C LEU A 849 11.74 -40.85 17.28
N SER A 850 10.55 -40.99 17.85
CA SER A 850 9.30 -40.95 17.08
C SER A 850 9.07 -39.57 16.47
N LYS A 851 8.51 -39.52 15.27
CA LYS A 851 8.02 -38.26 14.67
C LYS A 851 6.95 -37.64 15.57
N GLY A 852 6.99 -36.33 15.77
CA GLY A 852 6.11 -35.63 16.70
C GLY A 852 6.61 -34.26 17.13
N ILE A 853 5.93 -33.69 18.13
CA ILE A 853 6.30 -32.40 18.73
C ILE A 853 7.18 -32.64 19.95
N TYR A 854 8.24 -31.85 20.07
CA TYR A 854 9.12 -31.84 21.25
C TYR A 854 9.19 -30.43 21.83
N LEU A 855 9.42 -30.34 23.13
CA LEU A 855 9.56 -29.10 23.89
C LEU A 855 11.01 -28.93 24.31
N VAL A 856 11.67 -27.88 23.81
CA VAL A 856 13.01 -27.46 24.21
C VAL A 856 12.86 -26.47 25.36
N ASN A 857 13.31 -26.84 26.55
CA ASN A 857 13.35 -26.00 27.74
C ASN A 857 14.79 -25.58 28.06
N ILE A 858 15.00 -24.29 28.24
CA ILE A 858 16.28 -23.68 28.58
C ILE A 858 16.15 -23.07 29.96
N ARG A 859 16.95 -23.53 30.92
CA ARG A 859 16.92 -23.07 32.31
C ARG A 859 18.21 -22.34 32.65
N TYR A 860 18.10 -21.06 32.91
CA TYR A 860 19.21 -20.21 33.30
C TYR A 860 19.54 -20.36 34.79
N SER A 861 20.80 -20.10 35.15
CA SER A 861 21.27 -20.12 36.53
C SER A 861 20.60 -19.06 37.43
N SER A 862 20.07 -17.97 36.85
CA SER A 862 19.17 -17.02 37.53
C SER A 862 17.82 -17.62 37.94
N GLY A 863 17.47 -18.81 37.45
CA GLY A 863 16.18 -19.47 37.69
C GLY A 863 15.12 -19.18 36.61
N LEU A 864 15.43 -18.34 35.62
CA LEU A 864 14.56 -18.11 34.47
C LEU A 864 14.49 -19.36 33.59
N THR A 865 13.34 -19.58 32.97
CA THR A 865 13.10 -20.70 32.04
C THR A 865 12.48 -20.19 30.75
N ASP A 866 13.02 -20.60 29.61
CA ASP A 866 12.40 -20.39 28.29
C ASP A 866 12.04 -21.73 27.65
N ALA A 867 10.93 -21.76 26.91
CA ALA A 867 10.42 -22.96 26.24
C ALA A 867 10.13 -22.68 24.76
N ARG A 868 10.56 -23.60 23.89
CA ARG A 868 10.33 -23.55 22.44
C ARG A 868 9.82 -24.89 21.93
N ARG A 869 8.98 -24.85 20.91
CA ARG A 869 8.42 -26.03 20.26
C ARG A 869 9.24 -26.40 19.02
N VAL A 870 9.60 -27.67 18.86
CA VAL A 870 10.20 -28.20 17.62
C VAL A 870 9.35 -29.35 17.05
N SER A 871 9.18 -29.37 15.73
CA SER A 871 8.41 -30.39 15.00
C SER A 871 9.35 -31.33 14.25
N VAL A 872 9.32 -32.62 14.58
CA VAL A 872 10.09 -33.69 13.93
C VAL A 872 9.16 -34.50 13.02
N ASN A 873 9.41 -34.49 11.71
CA ASN A 873 8.53 -34.99 10.66
C ASN A 873 8.97 -36.29 10.00
#